data_AF-A0A1M3KIF3-F1
#
_entry.id   AF-A0A1M3KIF3-F1
#
_cell.length_a   1.000
_cell.length_b   1.000
_cell.length_c   1.000
_cell.angle_alpha   90.00
_cell.angle_beta   90.00
_cell.angle_gamma   90.00
#
_symmetry.space_group_name_H-M   'P 1'
#
loop_
_entity.id
_entity.type
_entity.pdbx_description
1 polymer ?
#
loop_
_entity_poly.entity_id
_entity_poly.type
_entity_poly.pdbx_seq_one_letter_code
_entity_poly.pdbx_strand_id
1 'polypeptide(L)'
;MISNRGGVSSRMKALLALAPICFLGAMIASPIQARENYALIAAASDYPNLDEKYWLKGPKNDAVLVRDYLLNAAPVKFQPDNVTTLGSGDGLELATHDAILRELGEIAAKAKKGDFVFLQFSGHGSYQPATEADTAEQDGRDEIFLAADTKMADGQPFMPNVITDNEFADAFTAIRKTGATLWLVFDSCHSGTITRGAPGEDDLVMREIKPADLGIPDSAFASVEADTDGDATRAAPLSAASFEEEADLGNMVAFFAAQSTETTPEKGYEVTLEDGSTVKQNYGVFTHTIFSAMARNPAMTYRQLAQSVLASYAAGNMLKPTPLFEGSLDMPIFGNDEVADVAQWPTVVGGDKGLTISAGQLHGLAKGTRLLVLPSPAATNEEAIGVLEVASNDQLRSKLAPSSDDTHARIELADVPVGAYVRLVETAYPFELVVAKPDPATADAAQLAAVDDALASILGDAEKPLRIKVVEAGEPADVRLAVYTERQVFDMEVEADRAAGAITPVSASVDATSLDETTPLLWLLPTTGDISLKPQKRSAAMDLGATEAGDFTSNLSQNLVTIFRATSLSRLSQVSTFKPKDFTLTFGVQAAGGETIAALEPEQTPIVRPGDRLYVDMTNKSGKAVDLNVLYVDHDYGITLLCTAHLANNDKLFQPIADLNETDRAAERIVAVVNESGKDLTDLSFLEQRGIVVRTRGAEDTSLIGMLADLGAGQPTRGPAAVSTRDTKQPRGAVVMVPVEVLEPSGETPAAEIAPVDERASVGSCG
;
A
#
# COMPACT_ATOMS: atom_id res chain seq x y z
N MET A 1 62.68 -77.91 -4.43
CA MET A 1 62.54 -79.32 -4.03
C MET A 1 61.50 -79.40 -2.91
N ILE A 2 60.38 -80.10 -3.19
CA ILE A 2 59.63 -81.01 -2.29
C ILE A 2 59.11 -80.39 -0.97
N SER A 3 57.88 -79.88 -0.90
CA SER A 3 56.60 -80.60 -0.62
C SER A 3 56.59 -81.44 0.66
N ASN A 4 55.71 -81.14 1.63
CA ASN A 4 54.63 -82.08 1.99
C ASN A 4 53.63 -81.56 3.04
N ARG A 5 52.34 -81.78 2.72
CA ARG A 5 51.21 -82.35 3.52
C ARG A 5 51.04 -81.85 4.96
N GLY A 6 49.89 -81.28 5.38
CA GLY A 6 48.50 -81.65 5.08
C GLY A 6 47.97 -82.57 6.18
N GLY A 7 47.00 -82.11 6.99
CA GLY A 7 46.32 -82.99 7.95
C GLY A 7 45.60 -82.28 9.09
N VAL A 8 44.34 -81.92 8.82
CA VAL A 8 43.34 -81.33 9.73
C VAL A 8 42.91 -82.31 10.83
N SER A 9 42.64 -81.81 12.03
CA SER A 9 41.78 -82.47 13.01
C SER A 9 40.65 -81.51 13.40
N SER A 10 39.41 -82.01 13.40
CA SER A 10 38.19 -81.25 13.59
C SER A 10 37.38 -81.79 14.78
N ARG A 11 36.79 -80.83 15.52
CA ARG A 11 35.59 -80.91 16.41
C ARG A 11 35.86 -81.47 17.82
N MET A 12 35.36 -80.86 18.89
CA MET A 12 33.99 -80.35 19.08
C MET A 12 33.83 -79.38 20.29
N LYS A 13 33.21 -78.20 20.06
CA LYS A 13 32.20 -77.39 20.82
C LYS A 13 32.26 -77.38 22.39
N ALA A 14 32.06 -76.27 23.14
CA ALA A 14 31.14 -75.13 22.96
C ALA A 14 31.38 -73.95 23.97
N LEU A 15 30.70 -72.79 23.71
CA LEU A 15 30.35 -71.62 24.55
C LEU A 15 31.39 -70.50 24.83
N LEU A 16 31.22 -69.30 24.23
CA LEU A 16 30.55 -68.05 24.73
C LEU A 16 31.40 -67.26 25.75
N ALA A 17 31.66 -65.95 25.70
CA ALA A 17 31.51 -64.86 24.73
C ALA A 17 32.41 -63.71 25.28
N LEU A 18 33.33 -63.15 24.49
CA LEU A 18 34.13 -61.98 24.89
C LEU A 18 33.95 -60.89 23.84
N ALA A 19 33.33 -59.79 24.26
CA ALA A 19 33.08 -58.60 23.46
C ALA A 19 34.36 -57.76 23.30
N PRO A 20 34.65 -57.19 22.12
CA PRO A 20 35.57 -56.08 21.99
C PRO A 20 34.80 -54.75 21.88
N ILE A 21 35.35 -53.75 22.57
CA ILE A 21 34.85 -52.38 22.74
C ILE A 21 34.70 -51.68 21.38
N CYS A 22 33.46 -51.31 21.01
CA CYS A 22 33.18 -50.40 19.90
C CYS A 22 33.38 -48.95 20.37
N PHE A 23 34.33 -48.26 19.74
CA PHE A 23 34.45 -46.79 19.78
C PHE A 23 33.28 -46.19 18.99
N LEU A 24 32.19 -45.85 19.68
CA LEU A 24 31.11 -45.04 19.11
C LEU A 24 31.46 -43.57 19.40
N GLY A 25 32.03 -42.88 18.41
CA GLY A 25 32.17 -41.43 18.45
C GLY A 25 30.78 -40.81 18.38
N ALA A 26 30.25 -40.38 19.52
CA ALA A 26 29.04 -39.58 19.60
C ALA A 26 29.33 -38.20 19.00
N MET A 27 29.02 -38.04 17.70
CA MET A 27 28.70 -36.73 17.14
C MET A 27 27.42 -36.27 17.86
N ILE A 28 27.57 -35.50 18.93
CA ILE A 28 26.49 -34.69 19.48
C ILE A 28 26.26 -33.58 18.45
N ALA A 29 25.45 -33.87 17.43
CA ALA A 29 24.80 -32.82 16.68
C ALA A 29 23.87 -32.11 17.67
N SER A 30 24.29 -30.97 18.20
CA SER A 30 23.35 -30.06 18.84
C SER A 30 22.23 -29.82 17.83
N PRO A 31 20.95 -30.06 18.18
CA PRO A 31 19.88 -29.64 17.30
C PRO A 31 20.05 -28.13 17.14
N ILE A 32 20.35 -27.69 15.93
CA ILE A 32 20.02 -26.32 15.53
C ILE A 32 18.53 -26.26 15.76
N GLN A 33 18.09 -25.60 16.85
CA GLN A 33 16.67 -25.37 17.07
C GLN A 33 16.19 -24.61 15.84
N ALA A 34 15.35 -25.26 15.04
CA ALA A 34 14.67 -24.59 13.95
C ALA A 34 13.86 -23.45 14.58
N ARG A 35 14.04 -22.24 14.04
CA ARG A 35 13.22 -21.07 14.37
C ARG A 35 11.74 -21.43 14.26
N GLU A 36 10.98 -21.18 15.31
CA GLU A 36 9.52 -21.29 15.29
C GLU A 36 8.91 -19.96 14.83
N ASN A 37 7.77 -20.06 14.15
CA ASN A 37 7.00 -18.88 13.73
C ASN A 37 5.63 -18.95 14.39
N TYR A 38 5.27 -17.89 15.11
CA TYR A 38 4.01 -17.71 15.82
C TYR A 38 3.19 -16.60 15.17
N ALA A 39 1.86 -16.73 15.19
CA ALA A 39 0.98 -15.67 14.73
C ALA A 39 -0.27 -15.53 15.61
N LEU A 40 -0.67 -14.28 15.85
CA LEU A 40 -1.98 -13.93 16.37
C LEU A 40 -2.66 -13.00 15.37
N ILE A 41 -3.87 -13.37 14.95
CA ILE A 41 -4.71 -12.58 14.05
C ILE A 41 -5.99 -12.25 14.81
N ALA A 42 -6.15 -11.00 15.24
CA ALA A 42 -7.32 -10.53 15.97
C ALA A 42 -8.16 -9.60 15.09
N ALA A 43 -9.38 -10.04 14.77
CA ALA A 43 -10.32 -9.30 13.93
C ALA A 43 -11.65 -9.04 14.63
N ALA A 44 -11.90 -7.79 15.01
CA ALA A 44 -13.15 -7.34 15.60
C ALA A 44 -14.11 -6.87 14.51
N SER A 45 -15.08 -7.72 14.14
CA SER A 45 -16.14 -7.40 13.17
C SER A 45 -17.49 -7.19 13.84
N ASP A 46 -17.90 -8.14 14.68
CA ASP A 46 -19.16 -8.03 15.41
C ASP A 46 -18.87 -7.50 16.81
N TYR A 47 -19.64 -6.51 17.24
CA TYR A 47 -19.53 -5.88 18.56
C TYR A 47 -20.85 -6.10 19.32
N PRO A 48 -21.03 -7.22 20.04
CA PRO A 48 -22.32 -7.59 20.63
C PRO A 48 -22.87 -6.60 21.67
N ASN A 49 -21.99 -5.73 22.20
CA ASN A 49 -22.33 -4.71 23.19
C ASN A 49 -22.56 -3.32 22.57
N LEU A 50 -22.37 -3.17 21.25
CA LEU A 50 -22.59 -1.94 20.49
C LEU A 50 -23.74 -2.15 19.49
N ASP A 51 -24.28 -1.05 18.96
CA ASP A 51 -25.31 -1.09 17.90
C ASP A 51 -24.75 -1.74 16.62
N GLU A 52 -25.58 -2.55 15.93
CA GLU A 52 -25.20 -3.23 14.68
C GLU A 52 -24.73 -2.27 13.58
N LYS A 53 -25.12 -0.99 13.63
CA LYS A 53 -24.60 0.03 12.71
C LYS A 53 -23.08 0.26 12.83
N TYR A 54 -22.48 -0.16 13.94
CA TYR A 54 -21.04 -0.11 14.20
C TYR A 54 -20.33 -1.44 13.90
N TRP A 55 -21.01 -2.42 13.28
CA TRP A 55 -20.38 -3.68 12.92
C TRP A 55 -19.65 -3.56 11.58
N LEU A 56 -18.47 -4.16 11.50
CA LEU A 56 -17.62 -4.13 10.32
C LEU A 56 -17.74 -5.42 9.50
N LYS A 57 -17.63 -5.30 8.17
CA LYS A 57 -17.72 -6.45 7.27
C LYS A 57 -16.36 -7.04 6.93
N GLY A 58 -15.32 -6.20 6.86
CA GLY A 58 -13.98 -6.55 6.41
C GLY A 58 -13.12 -7.39 7.37
N PRO A 59 -13.01 -7.07 8.67
CA PRO A 59 -12.00 -7.69 9.54
C PRO A 59 -12.06 -9.21 9.59
N LYS A 60 -13.25 -9.82 9.63
CA LYS A 60 -13.41 -11.28 9.58
C LYS A 60 -12.88 -11.90 8.29
N ASN A 61 -12.99 -11.19 7.17
CA ASN A 61 -12.45 -11.64 5.89
C ASN A 61 -10.93 -11.46 5.85
N ASP A 62 -10.43 -10.34 6.39
CA ASP A 62 -9.00 -10.08 6.57
C ASP A 62 -8.35 -11.18 7.41
N ALA A 63 -8.98 -11.62 8.51
CA ALA A 63 -8.48 -12.68 9.36
C ALA A 63 -8.34 -14.02 8.63
N VAL A 64 -9.34 -14.39 7.83
CA VAL A 64 -9.29 -15.63 7.02
C VAL A 64 -8.20 -15.52 5.96
N LEU A 65 -8.12 -14.39 5.26
CA LEU A 65 -7.12 -14.13 4.23
C LEU A 65 -5.70 -14.32 4.77
N VAL A 66 -5.41 -13.68 5.90
CA VAL A 66 -4.06 -13.68 6.48
C VAL A 66 -3.72 -15.03 7.07
N ARG A 67 -4.64 -15.68 7.79
CA ARG A 67 -4.44 -17.05 8.30
C ARG A 67 -4.08 -18.00 7.16
N ASP A 68 -4.88 -17.96 6.09
CA ASP A 68 -4.69 -18.88 4.97
C ASP A 68 -3.42 -18.56 4.18
N TYR A 69 -3.03 -17.28 4.07
CA TYR A 69 -1.75 -16.89 3.50
C TYR A 69 -0.57 -17.42 4.32
N LEU A 70 -0.56 -17.21 5.64
CA LEU A 70 0.53 -17.65 6.52
C LEU A 70 0.70 -19.18 6.52
N LEU A 71 -0.41 -19.93 6.45
CA LEU A 71 -0.37 -21.39 6.46
C LEU A 71 -0.01 -22.01 5.10
N ASN A 72 -0.36 -21.37 3.99
CA ASN A 72 -0.31 -22.00 2.67
C ASN A 72 0.60 -21.33 1.64
N ALA A 73 0.90 -20.04 1.79
CA ALA A 73 1.56 -19.23 0.78
C ALA A 73 2.80 -18.47 1.28
N ALA A 74 2.96 -18.29 2.60
CA ALA A 74 4.12 -17.62 3.15
C ALA A 74 5.43 -18.36 2.80
N PRO A 75 6.53 -17.63 2.53
CA PRO A 75 7.81 -18.23 2.19
C PRO A 75 8.48 -18.94 3.38
N VAL A 76 7.95 -18.74 4.60
CA VAL A 76 8.33 -19.45 5.81
C VAL A 76 7.16 -20.28 6.33
N LYS A 77 7.46 -21.41 6.96
CA LYS A 77 6.43 -22.30 7.47
C LYS A 77 5.90 -21.81 8.82
N PHE A 78 4.61 -21.53 8.89
CA PHE A 78 3.86 -21.44 10.14
C PHE A 78 3.22 -22.80 10.45
N GLN A 79 3.44 -23.32 11.66
CA GLN A 79 2.72 -24.53 12.10
C GLN A 79 1.29 -24.14 12.46
N PRO A 80 0.27 -24.93 12.09
CA PRO A 80 -1.12 -24.63 12.43
C PRO A 80 -1.34 -24.37 13.93
N ASP A 81 -0.67 -25.14 14.80
CA ASP A 81 -0.77 -25.00 16.26
C ASP A 81 -0.14 -23.71 16.82
N ASN A 82 0.62 -22.97 15.99
CA ASN A 82 1.25 -21.70 16.36
C ASN A 82 0.53 -20.49 15.74
N VAL A 83 -0.58 -20.69 15.02
CA VAL A 83 -1.38 -19.61 14.40
C VAL A 83 -2.74 -19.56 15.08
N THR A 84 -2.95 -18.55 15.92
CA THR A 84 -4.25 -18.28 16.55
C THR A 84 -5.00 -17.22 15.74
N THR A 85 -6.30 -17.46 15.48
CA THR A 85 -7.20 -16.48 14.89
C THR A 85 -8.37 -16.21 15.84
N LEU A 86 -8.55 -14.96 16.24
CA LEU A 86 -9.67 -14.46 17.03
C LEU A 86 -10.56 -13.58 16.15
N GLY A 87 -11.88 -13.74 16.23
CA GLY A 87 -12.82 -12.90 15.52
C GLY A 87 -14.17 -13.55 15.28
N SER A 88 -14.97 -12.92 14.43
CA SER A 88 -16.30 -13.41 14.07
C SER A 88 -16.25 -14.49 13.00
N GLY A 89 -16.83 -15.67 13.27
CA GLY A 89 -16.97 -16.75 12.30
C GLY A 89 -17.16 -18.11 12.93
N ASP A 90 -17.56 -19.10 12.13
CA ASP A 90 -17.80 -20.46 12.61
C ASP A 90 -16.51 -21.08 13.18
N GLY A 91 -16.56 -21.46 14.46
CA GLY A 91 -15.45 -22.10 15.17
C GLY A 91 -14.35 -21.17 15.66
N LEU A 92 -14.53 -19.84 15.57
CA LEU A 92 -13.61 -18.85 16.11
C LEU A 92 -14.09 -18.34 17.48
N GLU A 93 -13.14 -18.07 18.38
CA GLU A 93 -13.38 -17.30 19.59
C GLU A 93 -13.40 -15.81 19.22
N LEU A 94 -14.33 -15.03 19.78
CA LEU A 94 -14.38 -13.58 19.55
C LEU A 94 -13.09 -12.91 20.03
N ALA A 95 -12.66 -11.86 19.32
CA ALA A 95 -11.51 -11.04 19.67
C ALA A 95 -11.83 -10.10 20.85
N THR A 96 -12.12 -10.68 22.01
CA THR A 96 -12.38 -9.94 23.26
C THR A 96 -11.07 -9.41 23.84
N HIS A 97 -11.18 -8.41 24.70
CA HIS A 97 -10.04 -7.84 25.43
C HIS A 97 -9.19 -8.94 26.09
N ASP A 98 -9.84 -9.79 26.89
CA ASP A 98 -9.17 -10.87 27.62
C ASP A 98 -8.57 -11.93 26.69
N ALA A 99 -9.25 -12.28 25.59
CA ALA A 99 -8.75 -13.27 24.64
C ALA A 99 -7.48 -12.79 23.92
N ILE A 100 -7.46 -11.51 23.50
CA ILE A 100 -6.30 -10.92 22.84
C ILE A 100 -5.10 -10.90 23.78
N LEU A 101 -5.24 -10.34 25.00
CA LEU A 101 -4.14 -10.28 25.97
C LEU A 101 -3.67 -11.67 26.42
N ARG A 102 -4.59 -12.63 26.55
CA ARG A 102 -4.24 -14.03 26.86
C ARG A 102 -3.33 -14.63 25.79
N GLU A 103 -3.68 -14.50 24.52
CA GLU A 103 -2.89 -15.06 23.41
C GLU A 103 -1.52 -14.38 23.27
N LEU A 104 -1.45 -13.06 23.46
CA LEU A 104 -0.18 -12.33 23.51
C LEU A 104 0.73 -12.85 24.63
N GLY A 105 0.16 -13.05 25.83
CA GLY A 105 0.88 -13.64 26.97
C GLY A 105 1.33 -15.08 26.71
N GLU A 106 0.52 -15.89 26.01
CA GLU A 106 0.90 -17.25 25.62
C GLU A 106 2.06 -17.28 24.63
N ILE A 107 2.08 -16.37 23.66
CA ILE A 107 3.20 -16.22 22.72
C ILE A 107 4.46 -15.82 23.49
N ALA A 108 4.37 -14.81 24.36
CA ALA A 108 5.51 -14.37 25.19
C ALA A 108 6.08 -15.50 26.06
N ALA A 109 5.23 -16.41 26.55
CA ALA A 109 5.67 -17.56 27.35
C ALA A 109 6.34 -18.68 26.54
N LYS A 110 6.05 -18.78 25.23
CA LYS A 110 6.53 -19.86 24.35
C LYS A 110 7.75 -19.43 23.51
N ALA A 111 7.77 -18.17 23.07
CA ALA A 111 8.77 -17.62 22.16
C ALA A 111 10.18 -17.63 22.76
N LYS A 112 11.18 -17.80 21.87
CA LYS A 112 12.59 -17.83 22.22
C LYS A 112 13.40 -16.94 21.28
N LYS A 113 14.65 -16.71 21.66
CA LYS A 113 15.60 -15.92 20.86
C LYS A 113 15.70 -16.46 19.43
N GLY A 114 15.46 -15.60 18.45
CA GLY A 114 15.48 -15.93 17.04
C GLY A 114 14.16 -16.44 16.46
N ASP A 115 13.11 -16.66 17.28
CA ASP A 115 11.76 -16.94 16.79
C ASP A 115 11.15 -15.74 16.07
N PHE A 116 10.12 -15.98 15.27
CA PHE A 116 9.33 -14.94 14.63
C PHE A 116 7.93 -14.86 15.22
N VAL A 117 7.43 -13.65 15.37
CA VAL A 117 6.05 -13.41 15.78
C VAL A 117 5.41 -12.43 14.81
N PHE A 118 4.28 -12.82 14.23
CA PHE A 118 3.42 -11.96 13.44
C PHE A 118 2.14 -11.64 14.21
N LEU A 119 1.83 -10.36 14.44
CA LEU A 119 0.59 -9.95 15.08
C LEU A 119 -0.19 -9.04 14.14
N GLN A 120 -1.48 -9.33 13.97
CA GLN A 120 -2.38 -8.47 13.21
C GLN A 120 -3.61 -8.12 14.04
N PHE A 121 -3.97 -6.85 14.02
CA PHE A 121 -5.17 -6.31 14.64
C PHE A 121 -5.99 -5.59 13.55
N SER A 122 -7.24 -6.02 13.35
CA SER A 122 -8.17 -5.38 12.41
C SER A 122 -9.51 -5.13 13.08
N GLY A 123 -10.02 -3.92 12.97
CA GLY A 123 -11.22 -3.50 13.70
C GLY A 123 -11.32 -2.00 13.82
N HIS A 124 -12.12 -1.55 14.80
CA HIS A 124 -12.23 -0.13 15.13
C HIS A 124 -11.07 0.32 16.02
N GLY A 125 -10.56 1.52 15.77
CA GLY A 125 -9.78 2.27 16.73
C GLY A 125 -10.50 3.58 17.08
N SER A 126 -10.17 4.12 18.24
CA SER A 126 -10.67 5.39 18.77
C SER A 126 -9.64 5.98 19.73
N TYR A 127 -10.06 6.96 20.52
CA TYR A 127 -9.25 7.62 21.53
C TYR A 127 -10.09 7.92 22.76
N GLN A 128 -9.44 8.00 23.91
CA GLN A 128 -10.03 8.46 25.17
C GLN A 128 -9.09 9.46 25.84
N PRO A 129 -9.55 10.28 26.80
CA PRO A 129 -8.66 11.08 27.61
C PRO A 129 -7.57 10.23 28.28
N ALA A 130 -6.30 10.64 28.14
CA ALA A 130 -5.20 10.00 28.84
C ALA A 130 -5.39 10.11 30.36
N THR A 131 -4.92 9.09 31.10
CA THR A 131 -4.97 9.15 32.56
C THR A 131 -3.95 10.16 33.09
N GLU A 132 -4.23 10.85 34.21
CA GLU A 132 -3.28 11.80 34.81
C GLU A 132 -1.90 11.18 35.17
N ALA A 133 -1.83 9.85 35.24
CA ALA A 133 -0.59 9.11 35.52
C ALA A 133 0.23 8.85 34.25
N ASP A 134 -0.36 8.99 33.07
CA ASP A 134 0.31 8.83 31.80
C ASP A 134 0.89 10.17 31.35
N THR A 135 2.20 10.31 31.53
CA THR A 135 2.94 11.50 31.11
C THR A 135 3.55 11.36 29.73
N ALA A 136 3.37 10.22 29.04
CA ALA A 136 3.86 10.00 27.69
C ALA A 136 2.96 10.67 26.64
N GLU A 137 1.67 10.80 26.96
CA GLU A 137 0.65 11.40 26.08
C GLU A 137 0.73 12.92 26.04
N GLN A 138 1.51 13.44 25.09
CA GLN A 138 1.76 14.87 24.91
C GLN A 138 0.53 15.65 24.45
N ASP A 139 -0.41 14.97 23.79
CA ASP A 139 -1.68 15.55 23.34
C ASP A 139 -2.84 15.25 24.30
N GLY A 140 -2.57 14.60 25.44
CA GLY A 140 -3.53 14.21 26.48
C GLY A 140 -4.61 13.22 26.04
N ARG A 141 -4.39 12.48 24.96
CA ARG A 141 -5.26 11.40 24.47
C ARG A 141 -4.55 10.06 24.63
N ASP A 142 -5.34 9.00 24.74
CA ASP A 142 -4.89 7.61 24.83
C ASP A 142 -5.55 6.85 23.68
N GLU A 143 -4.75 6.39 22.72
CA GLU A 143 -5.20 5.60 21.58
C GLU A 143 -5.63 4.20 22.00
N ILE A 144 -6.79 3.79 21.48
CA ILE A 144 -7.42 2.53 21.89
C ILE A 144 -7.91 1.72 20.69
N PHE A 145 -7.69 0.41 20.77
CA PHE A 145 -8.29 -0.57 19.88
C PHE A 145 -9.55 -1.14 20.52
N LEU A 146 -10.66 -1.13 19.78
CA LEU A 146 -11.92 -1.66 20.27
C LEU A 146 -11.93 -3.18 20.10
N ALA A 147 -11.85 -3.91 21.22
CA ALA A 147 -12.09 -5.34 21.23
C ALA A 147 -13.58 -5.66 20.96
N ALA A 148 -13.90 -6.90 20.57
CA ALA A 148 -15.27 -7.29 20.23
C ALA A 148 -16.26 -7.11 21.39
N ASP A 149 -15.81 -7.19 22.64
CA ASP A 149 -16.61 -6.98 23.84
C ASP A 149 -16.52 -5.57 24.44
N THR A 150 -16.01 -4.59 23.67
CA THR A 150 -16.03 -3.16 24.01
C THR A 150 -17.42 -2.74 24.45
N LYS A 151 -17.51 -1.93 25.51
CA LYS A 151 -18.78 -1.36 25.97
C LYS A 151 -18.79 0.15 25.79
N MET A 152 -20.00 0.69 25.69
CA MET A 152 -20.22 2.13 25.80
C MET A 152 -19.59 2.65 27.10
N ALA A 153 -19.06 3.87 27.06
CA ALA A 153 -18.46 4.52 28.22
C ALA A 153 -19.48 4.80 29.33
N ASP A 154 -20.78 4.83 29.02
CA ASP A 154 -21.88 5.03 29.99
C ASP A 154 -21.65 6.26 30.91
N GLY A 155 -21.06 7.33 30.37
CA GLY A 155 -20.74 8.57 31.10
C GLY A 155 -19.40 8.56 31.86
N GLN A 156 -18.58 7.53 31.69
CA GLN A 156 -17.19 7.50 32.15
C GLN A 156 -16.28 8.21 31.14
N PRO A 157 -15.12 8.75 31.56
CA PRO A 157 -14.15 9.34 30.64
C PRO A 157 -13.29 8.28 29.93
N PHE A 158 -13.64 7.00 29.99
CA PHE A 158 -12.91 5.92 29.34
C PHE A 158 -13.89 4.83 28.90
N MET A 159 -13.48 4.02 27.92
CA MET A 159 -14.27 2.88 27.45
C MET A 159 -13.85 1.58 28.15
N PRO A 160 -14.79 0.78 28.66
CA PRO A 160 -14.47 -0.56 29.14
C PRO A 160 -14.18 -1.54 28.00
N ASN A 161 -13.27 -2.49 28.25
CA ASN A 161 -12.91 -3.59 27.35
C ASN A 161 -12.34 -3.12 25.99
N VAL A 162 -11.58 -2.02 26.00
CA VAL A 162 -10.70 -1.61 24.90
C VAL A 162 -9.27 -1.99 25.26
N ILE A 163 -8.40 -2.12 24.26
CA ILE A 163 -6.96 -2.33 24.49
C ILE A 163 -6.26 -1.00 24.27
N THR A 164 -5.56 -0.51 25.29
CA THR A 164 -4.78 0.74 25.18
C THR A 164 -3.44 0.49 24.51
N ASP A 165 -2.84 1.55 23.99
CA ASP A 165 -1.50 1.52 23.41
C ASP A 165 -0.45 1.00 24.43
N ASN A 166 -0.63 1.31 25.72
CA ASN A 166 0.20 0.89 26.84
C ASN A 166 0.07 -0.62 27.10
N GLU A 167 -1.13 -1.18 27.06
CA GLU A 167 -1.34 -2.62 27.19
C GLU A 167 -0.69 -3.39 26.03
N PHE A 168 -0.78 -2.84 24.81
CA PHE A 168 -0.04 -3.35 23.67
C PHE A 168 1.47 -3.25 23.86
N ALA A 169 1.98 -2.10 24.31
CA ALA A 169 3.40 -1.86 24.55
C ALA A 169 3.99 -2.86 25.55
N ASP A 170 3.28 -3.12 26.66
CA ASP A 170 3.66 -4.10 27.67
C ASP A 170 3.72 -5.52 27.09
N ALA A 171 2.70 -5.91 26.32
CA ALA A 171 2.63 -7.22 25.68
C ALA A 171 3.75 -7.41 24.63
N PHE A 172 3.98 -6.42 23.78
CA PHE A 172 5.03 -6.45 22.74
C PHE A 172 6.41 -6.48 23.37
N THR A 173 6.63 -5.70 24.43
CA THR A 173 7.87 -5.71 25.21
C THR A 173 8.13 -7.10 25.83
N ALA A 174 7.10 -7.75 26.38
CA ALA A 174 7.22 -9.09 26.93
C ALA A 174 7.67 -10.12 25.87
N ILE A 175 7.14 -10.03 24.65
CA ILE A 175 7.55 -10.87 23.52
C ILE A 175 9.00 -10.54 23.11
N ARG A 176 9.33 -9.27 22.92
CA ARG A 176 10.67 -8.83 22.49
C ARG A 176 11.77 -9.21 23.49
N LYS A 177 11.47 -9.24 24.80
CA LYS A 177 12.39 -9.71 25.86
C LYS A 177 12.83 -11.16 25.71
N THR A 178 12.11 -11.97 24.92
CA THR A 178 12.55 -13.33 24.59
C THR A 178 13.68 -13.35 23.55
N GLY A 179 13.90 -12.24 22.84
CA GLY A 179 14.79 -12.12 21.68
C GLY A 179 14.14 -12.54 20.36
N ALA A 180 12.80 -12.67 20.31
CA ALA A 180 12.04 -12.94 19.10
C ALA A 180 11.82 -11.68 18.27
N THR A 181 11.87 -11.81 16.93
CA THR A 181 11.55 -10.70 16.02
C THR A 181 10.03 -10.57 15.87
N LEU A 182 9.53 -9.36 16.04
CA LEU A 182 8.11 -9.04 16.04
C LEU A 182 7.73 -8.22 14.80
N TRP A 183 6.67 -8.62 14.10
CA TRP A 183 6.04 -7.81 13.06
C TRP A 183 4.58 -7.57 13.39
N LEU A 184 4.21 -6.29 13.52
CA LEU A 184 2.88 -5.80 13.85
C LEU A 184 2.19 -5.22 12.61
N VAL A 185 0.92 -5.54 12.42
CA VAL A 185 0.06 -4.93 11.40
C VAL A 185 -1.25 -4.47 12.06
N PHE A 186 -1.47 -3.16 12.09
CA PHE A 186 -2.73 -2.56 12.52
C PHE A 186 -3.51 -2.11 11.29
N ASP A 187 -4.60 -2.80 11.01
CA ASP A 187 -5.61 -2.42 10.01
C ASP A 187 -6.88 -1.90 10.71
N SER A 188 -6.65 -0.85 11.51
CA SER A 188 -7.64 -0.08 12.25
C SER A 188 -7.39 1.42 12.03
N CYS A 189 -8.44 2.24 12.10
CA CYS A 189 -8.30 3.70 12.06
C CYS A 189 -7.79 4.23 13.40
N HIS A 190 -7.01 5.29 13.35
CA HIS A 190 -6.81 6.19 14.48
C HIS A 190 -7.51 7.51 14.15
N SER A 191 -8.07 8.14 15.17
CA SER A 191 -9.15 9.11 15.09
C SER A 191 -8.81 10.46 14.47
N GLY A 192 -8.83 10.55 13.14
CA GLY A 192 -9.12 11.85 12.56
C GLY A 192 -9.85 11.87 11.24
N THR A 193 -10.55 12.99 11.14
CA THR A 193 -11.36 13.50 10.04
C THR A 193 -12.15 12.44 9.27
N ILE A 194 -13.39 12.26 9.68
CA ILE A 194 -14.41 11.63 8.86
C ILE A 194 -14.62 12.44 7.57
N THR A 195 -14.46 11.76 6.45
CA THR A 195 -14.87 12.21 5.14
C THR A 195 -16.24 11.64 4.83
N ARG A 196 -17.24 12.53 4.74
CA ARG A 196 -18.47 12.26 4.00
C ARG A 196 -18.46 13.14 2.77
N GLY A 197 -18.23 12.53 1.61
CA GLY A 197 -18.21 13.21 0.32
C GLY A 197 -18.97 12.37 -0.72
N ALA A 198 -20.11 12.93 -1.15
CA ALA A 198 -21.08 12.43 -2.13
C ALA A 198 -21.81 11.10 -1.80
N PRO A 199 -23.17 11.07 -1.87
CA PRO A 199 -23.97 9.86 -1.69
C PRO A 199 -23.76 8.84 -2.82
N GLY A 200 -24.05 7.57 -2.51
CA GLY A 200 -23.60 6.38 -3.23
C GLY A 200 -22.73 5.42 -2.39
N GLU A 201 -22.61 5.67 -1.08
CA GLU A 201 -21.69 5.06 -0.11
C GLU A 201 -21.94 3.58 0.28
N ASP A 202 -22.63 2.76 -0.52
CA ASP A 202 -22.98 1.38 -0.08
C ASP A 202 -21.77 0.43 0.02
N ASP A 203 -20.63 0.78 -0.59
CA ASP A 203 -19.44 -0.07 -0.72
C ASP A 203 -18.24 0.31 0.16
N LEU A 204 -18.20 1.53 0.70
CA LEU A 204 -17.10 2.02 1.52
C LEU A 204 -17.60 2.22 2.96
N VAL A 205 -17.34 1.22 3.82
CA VAL A 205 -17.63 1.33 5.26
C VAL A 205 -16.37 1.87 5.94
N MET A 206 -16.50 3.04 6.57
CA MET A 206 -15.40 3.65 7.34
C MET A 206 -15.24 2.91 8.68
N ARG A 207 -13.99 2.66 9.07
CA ARG A 207 -13.66 1.93 10.31
C ARG A 207 -13.46 2.83 11.53
N GLU A 208 -14.00 4.04 11.53
CA GLU A 208 -13.95 4.97 12.66
C GLU A 208 -15.23 4.91 13.51
N ILE A 209 -15.10 4.93 14.84
CA ILE A 209 -16.18 5.31 15.75
C ILE A 209 -15.69 6.43 16.66
N LYS A 210 -16.47 7.51 16.74
CA LYS A 210 -16.12 8.67 17.55
C LYS A 210 -16.33 8.40 19.04
N PRO A 211 -15.55 9.03 19.94
CA PRO A 211 -15.77 8.92 21.38
C PRO A 211 -17.19 9.32 21.80
N ALA A 212 -17.77 10.34 21.17
CA ALA A 212 -19.14 10.77 21.41
C ALA A 212 -20.18 9.70 21.06
N ASP A 213 -19.97 8.98 19.96
CA ASP A 213 -20.79 7.83 19.55
C ASP A 213 -20.66 6.65 20.51
N LEU A 214 -19.57 6.62 21.29
CA LEU A 214 -19.26 5.61 22.31
C LEU A 214 -19.62 6.07 23.73
N GLY A 215 -20.23 7.26 23.87
CA GLY A 215 -20.74 7.77 25.15
C GLY A 215 -19.74 8.61 25.96
N ILE A 216 -18.60 9.00 25.39
CA ILE A 216 -17.66 9.96 25.98
C ILE A 216 -18.02 11.37 25.49
N PRO A 217 -18.49 12.29 26.36
CA PRO A 217 -18.85 13.64 25.94
C PRO A 217 -17.60 14.48 25.61
N ASP A 218 -17.69 15.40 24.65
CA ASP A 218 -16.59 16.30 24.27
C ASP A 218 -16.00 17.07 25.47
N SER A 219 -16.83 17.38 26.48
CA SER A 219 -16.40 18.02 27.72
C SER A 219 -15.36 17.22 28.50
N ALA A 220 -15.24 15.91 28.26
CA ALA A 220 -14.22 15.06 28.88
C ALA A 220 -12.80 15.38 28.36
N PHE A 221 -12.69 16.02 27.19
CA PHE A 221 -11.43 16.44 26.58
C PHE A 221 -11.11 17.93 26.86
N ALA A 222 -11.95 18.65 27.60
CA ALA A 222 -11.81 20.11 27.77
C ALA A 222 -10.56 20.54 28.57
N SER A 223 -9.95 19.65 29.36
CA SER A 223 -8.67 19.90 30.05
C SER A 223 -7.44 19.63 29.17
N VAL A 224 -7.64 19.02 28.01
CA VAL A 224 -6.60 18.58 27.08
C VAL A 224 -6.29 19.68 26.03
N GLU A 225 -7.28 20.49 25.67
CA GLU A 225 -7.17 21.56 24.66
C GLU A 225 -6.33 22.79 25.10
N ALA A 226 -5.90 22.87 26.36
CA ALA A 226 -5.28 24.07 26.92
C ALA A 226 -3.76 24.19 26.71
N ASP A 227 -3.07 23.16 26.22
CA ASP A 227 -1.59 23.11 26.16
C ASP A 227 -1.00 22.89 24.75
N THR A 228 -1.82 22.85 23.68
CA THR A 228 -1.35 22.60 22.31
C THR A 228 -0.94 23.90 21.60
N ASP A 229 0.20 24.47 21.98
CA ASP A 229 0.90 25.52 21.21
C ASP A 229 1.82 24.83 20.17
N GLY A 230 1.26 24.46 19.01
CA GLY A 230 2.00 24.08 17.80
C GLY A 230 2.33 22.58 17.58
N ASP A 231 2.16 22.12 16.34
CA ASP A 231 2.71 20.87 15.74
C ASP A 231 2.12 19.50 16.15
N ALA A 232 1.06 19.44 16.96
CA ALA A 232 0.40 18.18 17.38
C ALA A 232 -0.52 17.54 16.30
N THR A 233 -0.14 17.55 15.03
CA THR A 233 -0.93 16.92 13.93
C THR A 233 -0.58 15.45 13.69
N ARG A 234 0.45 14.92 14.35
CA ARG A 234 0.92 13.53 14.24
C ARG A 234 1.15 12.92 15.63
N ALA A 235 0.09 12.42 16.28
CA ALA A 235 0.26 11.49 17.40
C ALA A 235 0.79 10.15 16.85
N ALA A 236 1.72 9.49 17.54
CA ALA A 236 2.21 8.17 17.12
C ALA A 236 1.19 7.10 17.56
N PRO A 237 0.83 6.12 16.71
CA PRO A 237 -0.22 5.14 17.02
C PRO A 237 0.17 4.12 18.12
N LEU A 238 1.42 4.14 18.56
CA LEU A 238 1.94 3.47 19.74
C LEU A 238 2.94 4.41 20.42
N SER A 239 3.05 4.35 21.75
CA SER A 239 4.08 5.09 22.47
C SER A 239 5.50 4.87 21.90
N ALA A 240 6.30 5.95 21.82
CA ALA A 240 7.69 5.90 21.35
C ALA A 240 8.56 4.88 22.12
N ALA A 241 8.21 4.63 23.39
CA ALA A 241 8.84 3.61 24.24
C ALA A 241 8.75 2.19 23.64
N SER A 242 7.69 1.90 22.88
CA SER A 242 7.50 0.60 22.21
C SER A 242 8.61 0.28 21.20
N PHE A 243 9.25 1.31 20.63
CA PHE A 243 10.26 1.20 19.59
C PHE A 243 11.70 1.40 20.07
N GLU A 244 11.92 1.57 21.38
CA GLU A 244 13.29 1.64 21.91
C GLU A 244 14.07 0.36 21.59
N GLU A 245 15.27 0.54 21.03
CA GLU A 245 16.20 -0.53 20.70
C GLU A 245 17.19 -0.73 21.86
N GLU A 246 16.95 -1.76 22.68
CA GLU A 246 17.94 -2.25 23.63
C GLU A 246 18.65 -3.50 23.08
N ALA A 247 19.93 -3.67 23.39
CA ALA A 247 20.78 -4.74 22.83
C ALA A 247 20.27 -6.17 23.09
N ASP A 248 19.41 -6.36 24.10
CA ASP A 248 18.84 -7.66 24.47
C ASP A 248 17.39 -7.88 23.98
N LEU A 249 16.76 -6.87 23.37
CA LEU A 249 15.42 -6.98 22.79
C LEU A 249 15.47 -7.51 21.36
N GLY A 250 14.47 -8.31 20.99
CA GLY A 250 14.24 -8.67 19.60
C GLY A 250 13.82 -7.46 18.75
N ASN A 251 14.09 -7.53 17.45
CA ASN A 251 13.74 -6.47 16.51
C ASN A 251 12.22 -6.35 16.35
N MET A 252 11.73 -5.15 16.07
CA MET A 252 10.31 -4.88 15.85
C MET A 252 10.10 -4.12 14.56
N VAL A 253 9.03 -4.44 13.84
CA VAL A 253 8.51 -3.69 12.69
C VAL A 253 7.01 -3.50 12.89
N ALA A 254 6.50 -2.30 12.66
CA ALA A 254 5.08 -2.00 12.79
C ALA A 254 4.54 -1.29 11.54
N PHE A 255 3.38 -1.74 11.08
CA PHE A 255 2.68 -1.25 9.89
C PHE A 255 1.29 -0.79 10.31
N PHE A 256 0.96 0.48 10.07
CA PHE A 256 -0.33 1.08 10.42
C PHE A 256 -1.04 1.56 9.16
N ALA A 257 -2.34 1.27 9.06
CA ALA A 257 -3.14 1.58 7.88
C ALA A 257 -3.36 3.08 7.62
N ALA A 258 -3.21 3.91 8.66
CA ALA A 258 -3.45 5.35 8.62
C ALA A 258 -2.63 6.06 9.70
N GLN A 259 -2.38 7.36 9.50
CA GLN A 259 -1.93 8.24 10.56
C GLN A 259 -3.02 8.45 11.62
N SER A 260 -2.64 8.96 12.79
CA SER A 260 -3.55 9.15 13.93
C SER A 260 -4.77 10.04 13.66
N THR A 261 -4.77 10.73 12.53
CA THR A 261 -5.81 11.67 12.11
C THR A 261 -6.54 11.27 10.82
N GLU A 262 -6.47 10.00 10.39
CA GLU A 262 -7.01 9.56 9.11
C GLU A 262 -7.83 8.27 9.19
N THR A 263 -8.83 8.16 8.31
CA THR A 263 -9.75 7.01 8.25
C THR A 263 -9.47 6.08 7.08
N THR A 264 -9.72 4.79 7.27
CA THR A 264 -9.42 3.72 6.30
C THR A 264 -10.72 3.12 5.75
N PRO A 265 -10.87 3.01 4.41
CA PRO A 265 -12.02 2.36 3.80
C PRO A 265 -11.89 0.83 3.74
N GLU A 266 -13.03 0.14 3.75
CA GLU A 266 -13.15 -1.23 3.24
C GLU A 266 -13.48 -1.23 1.74
N LYS A 267 -12.93 -2.17 0.98
CA LYS A 267 -13.27 -2.33 -0.45
C LYS A 267 -13.82 -3.72 -0.74
N GLY A 268 -14.90 -3.79 -1.50
CA GLY A 268 -15.46 -5.04 -2.00
C GLY A 268 -14.69 -5.60 -3.19
N TYR A 269 -14.30 -6.87 -3.11
CA TYR A 269 -13.66 -7.63 -4.19
C TYR A 269 -14.58 -8.76 -4.64
N GLU A 270 -14.63 -9.01 -5.94
CA GLU A 270 -15.36 -10.16 -6.49
C GLU A 270 -14.61 -11.46 -6.20
N VAL A 271 -15.26 -12.40 -5.52
CA VAL A 271 -14.70 -13.71 -5.17
C VAL A 271 -15.61 -14.79 -5.75
N THR A 272 -15.03 -15.69 -6.56
CA THR A 272 -15.77 -16.87 -7.03
C THR A 272 -15.71 -17.98 -6.00
N LEU A 273 -16.86 -18.39 -5.47
CA LEU A 273 -16.99 -19.49 -4.52
C LEU A 273 -16.81 -20.85 -5.20
N GLU A 274 -16.65 -21.91 -4.39
CA GLU A 274 -16.43 -23.28 -4.89
C GLU A 274 -17.57 -23.78 -5.78
N ASP A 275 -18.80 -23.32 -5.53
CA ASP A 275 -20.01 -23.63 -6.30
C ASP A 275 -20.11 -22.88 -7.64
N GLY A 276 -19.14 -22.01 -7.94
CA GLY A 276 -19.07 -21.22 -9.17
C GLY A 276 -19.86 -19.91 -9.13
N SER A 277 -20.53 -19.58 -8.02
CA SER A 277 -21.14 -18.27 -7.83
C SER A 277 -20.09 -17.21 -7.52
N THR A 278 -20.30 -15.97 -7.98
CA THR A 278 -19.46 -14.83 -7.61
C THR A 278 -20.16 -14.02 -6.53
N VAL A 279 -19.47 -13.81 -5.41
CA VAL A 279 -19.92 -12.94 -4.32
C VAL A 279 -18.97 -11.76 -4.16
N LYS A 280 -19.49 -10.64 -3.68
CA LYS A 280 -18.66 -9.49 -3.30
C LYS A 280 -18.29 -9.61 -1.84
N GLN A 281 -16.99 -9.62 -1.55
CA GLN A 281 -16.46 -9.75 -0.20
C GLN A 281 -15.58 -8.54 0.13
N ASN A 282 -15.85 -7.90 1.27
CA ASN A 282 -15.12 -6.71 1.71
C ASN A 282 -13.84 -7.11 2.40
N TYR A 283 -12.74 -6.42 2.09
CA TYR A 283 -11.47 -6.55 2.78
C TYR A 283 -10.97 -5.16 3.19
N GLY A 284 -10.13 -5.10 4.21
CA GLY A 284 -9.36 -3.91 4.54
C GLY A 284 -8.40 -3.60 3.40
N VAL A 285 -8.45 -2.37 2.89
CA VAL A 285 -7.59 -1.97 1.76
C VAL A 285 -6.12 -2.14 2.14
N PHE A 286 -5.74 -1.86 3.39
CA PHE A 286 -4.36 -2.00 3.86
C PHE A 286 -3.91 -3.45 3.93
N THR A 287 -4.66 -4.31 4.63
CA THR A 287 -4.37 -5.76 4.70
C THR A 287 -4.27 -6.35 3.29
N HIS A 288 -5.29 -6.11 2.45
CA HIS A 288 -5.29 -6.64 1.09
C HIS A 288 -4.07 -6.18 0.28
N THR A 289 -3.66 -4.92 0.43
CA THR A 289 -2.52 -4.35 -0.29
C THR A 289 -1.18 -4.94 0.16
N ILE A 290 -0.96 -5.09 1.48
CA ILE A 290 0.26 -5.73 2.03
C ILE A 290 0.41 -7.15 1.48
N PHE A 291 -0.64 -7.97 1.63
CA PHE A 291 -0.58 -9.36 1.25
C PHE A 291 -0.57 -9.55 -0.27
N SER A 292 -1.13 -8.61 -1.05
CA SER A 292 -0.95 -8.56 -2.51
C SER A 292 0.51 -8.29 -2.89
N ALA A 293 1.14 -7.29 -2.27
CA ALA A 293 2.53 -6.93 -2.57
C ALA A 293 3.48 -8.09 -2.22
N MET A 294 3.29 -8.72 -1.05
CA MET A 294 4.08 -9.87 -0.64
C MET A 294 3.84 -11.12 -1.50
N ALA A 295 2.60 -11.40 -1.91
CA ALA A 295 2.31 -12.53 -2.79
C ALA A 295 2.98 -12.38 -4.16
N ARG A 296 3.11 -11.15 -4.67
CA ARG A 296 3.78 -10.85 -5.94
C ARG A 296 5.29 -10.89 -5.85
N ASN A 297 5.85 -10.44 -4.72
CA ASN A 297 7.29 -10.45 -4.49
C ASN A 297 7.61 -10.78 -3.02
N PRO A 298 7.77 -12.06 -2.66
CA PRO A 298 8.02 -12.45 -1.28
C PRO A 298 9.45 -12.15 -0.80
N ALA A 299 10.36 -11.73 -1.68
CA ALA A 299 11.77 -11.51 -1.39
C ALA A 299 12.13 -10.01 -1.40
N MET A 300 11.54 -9.29 -0.46
CA MET A 300 11.79 -7.86 -0.25
C MET A 300 12.05 -7.56 1.23
N THR A 301 12.63 -6.39 1.51
CA THR A 301 12.71 -5.86 2.88
C THR A 301 11.37 -5.24 3.30
N TYR A 302 11.17 -5.02 4.59
CA TYR A 302 9.98 -4.31 5.08
C TYR A 302 9.87 -2.89 4.49
N ARG A 303 11.00 -2.19 4.29
CA ARG A 303 11.05 -0.88 3.61
C ARG A 303 10.51 -0.95 2.18
N GLN A 304 10.90 -1.98 1.43
CA GLN A 304 10.43 -2.18 0.06
C GLN A 304 8.94 -2.55 0.01
N LEU A 305 8.44 -3.27 1.03
CA LEU A 305 7.02 -3.54 1.18
C LEU A 305 6.24 -2.26 1.48
N ALA A 306 6.71 -1.44 2.41
CA ALA A 306 6.12 -0.14 2.72
C ALA A 306 6.01 0.73 1.46
N GLN A 307 7.10 0.85 0.69
CA GLN A 307 7.12 1.56 -0.58
C GLN A 307 6.14 0.97 -1.61
N SER A 308 6.04 -0.37 -1.69
CA SER A 308 5.09 -1.06 -2.58
C SER A 308 3.63 -0.80 -2.19
N VAL A 309 3.36 -0.69 -0.89
CA VAL A 309 2.03 -0.34 -0.36
C VAL A 309 1.68 1.10 -0.75
N LEU A 310 2.55 2.08 -0.45
CA LEU A 310 2.36 3.49 -0.81
C LEU A 310 2.16 3.69 -2.33
N ALA A 311 2.99 3.01 -3.13
CA ALA A 311 2.86 2.93 -4.59
C ALA A 311 1.48 2.44 -5.03
N SER A 312 0.93 1.43 -4.35
CA SER A 312 -0.38 0.84 -4.66
C SER A 312 -1.54 1.78 -4.32
N TYR A 313 -1.44 2.51 -3.20
CA TYR A 313 -2.40 3.56 -2.85
C TYR A 313 -2.43 4.68 -3.91
N ALA A 314 -1.26 5.21 -4.28
CA ALA A 314 -1.16 6.24 -5.32
C ALA A 314 -1.66 5.77 -6.69
N ALA A 315 -1.38 4.51 -7.05
CA ALA A 315 -1.86 3.87 -8.28
C ALA A 315 -3.39 3.72 -8.35
N GLY A 316 -4.03 3.59 -7.20
CA GLY A 316 -5.48 3.54 -7.03
C GLY A 316 -6.11 4.91 -6.76
N ASN A 317 -5.40 6.01 -7.02
CA ASN A 317 -5.87 7.37 -6.76
C ASN A 317 -6.37 7.58 -5.31
N MET A 318 -5.72 6.91 -4.37
CA MET A 318 -6.00 6.99 -2.94
C MET A 318 -4.82 7.69 -2.27
N LEU A 319 -4.98 9.01 -2.08
CA LEU A 319 -3.97 9.87 -1.45
C LEU A 319 -4.07 9.86 0.08
N LYS A 320 -5.23 9.46 0.61
CA LYS A 320 -5.48 9.21 2.03
C LYS A 320 -6.37 7.95 2.17
N PRO A 321 -6.24 7.19 3.27
CA PRO A 321 -5.27 7.36 4.34
C PRO A 321 -3.83 7.09 3.87
N THR A 322 -2.86 7.65 4.57
CA THR A 322 -1.43 7.47 4.34
C THR A 322 -0.92 6.47 5.38
N PRO A 323 -0.56 5.24 4.96
CA PRO A 323 0.03 4.28 5.86
C PRO A 323 1.33 4.78 6.52
N LEU A 324 1.56 4.36 7.75
CA LEU A 324 2.77 4.62 8.53
C LEU A 324 3.53 3.33 8.78
N PHE A 325 4.87 3.38 8.74
CA PHE A 325 5.72 2.23 8.98
C PHE A 325 6.89 2.59 9.89
N GLU A 326 7.14 1.75 10.90
CA GLU A 326 8.13 2.02 11.95
C GLU A 326 8.95 0.77 12.31
N GLY A 327 10.10 1.00 12.94
CA GLY A 327 11.01 -0.05 13.41
C GLY A 327 12.09 -0.45 12.39
N SER A 328 12.60 -1.68 12.51
CA SER A 328 13.77 -2.16 11.75
C SER A 328 13.43 -2.54 10.29
N LEU A 329 13.09 -1.55 9.46
CA LEU A 329 12.52 -1.75 8.11
C LEU A 329 13.48 -2.37 7.07
N ASP A 330 14.79 -2.28 7.28
CA ASP A 330 15.78 -2.83 6.33
C ASP A 330 15.98 -4.35 6.43
N MET A 331 15.29 -5.00 7.37
CA MET A 331 15.30 -6.45 7.48
C MET A 331 14.49 -7.12 6.34
N PRO A 332 14.89 -8.32 5.89
CA PRO A 332 14.07 -9.11 4.99
C PRO A 332 12.77 -9.54 5.68
N ILE A 333 11.66 -9.53 4.95
CA ILE A 333 10.38 -10.00 5.46
C ILE A 333 10.51 -11.47 5.88
N PHE A 334 9.95 -11.81 7.04
CA PHE A 334 10.09 -13.12 7.67
C PHE A 334 11.56 -13.53 7.92
N GLY A 335 12.54 -12.64 7.85
CA GLY A 335 13.95 -12.98 8.09
C GLY A 335 14.55 -13.91 7.03
N ASN A 336 14.07 -13.86 5.79
CA ASN A 336 14.50 -14.76 4.72
C ASN A 336 15.65 -14.14 3.90
N ASP A 337 16.85 -14.71 3.99
CA ASP A 337 17.98 -14.33 3.14
C ASP A 337 17.89 -15.08 1.81
N GLU A 338 17.41 -14.40 0.77
CA GLU A 338 17.44 -14.81 -0.63
C GLU A 338 16.61 -16.03 -1.04
N VAL A 339 15.43 -15.80 -1.64
CA VAL A 339 15.05 -16.47 -2.90
C VAL A 339 14.23 -15.49 -3.74
N ALA A 340 14.80 -14.98 -4.83
CA ALA A 340 14.00 -14.34 -5.87
C ALA A 340 13.15 -15.44 -6.51
N ASP A 341 11.91 -15.61 -6.02
CA ASP A 341 11.07 -16.68 -6.51
C ASP A 341 10.49 -16.26 -7.87
N VAL A 342 10.57 -17.17 -8.84
CA VAL A 342 9.91 -16.97 -10.12
C VAL A 342 8.43 -17.21 -9.87
N ALA A 343 7.54 -16.30 -10.27
CA ALA A 343 6.09 -16.44 -10.11
C ALA A 343 5.56 -17.67 -10.87
N GLN A 344 5.64 -18.83 -10.23
CA GLN A 344 5.30 -20.13 -10.78
C GLN A 344 4.70 -21.03 -9.71
N TRP A 345 3.70 -21.81 -10.10
CA TRP A 345 2.94 -22.62 -9.16
C TRP A 345 2.72 -24.03 -9.73
N PRO A 346 2.81 -25.08 -8.90
CA PRO A 346 2.48 -26.43 -9.34
C PRO A 346 0.99 -26.53 -9.64
N THR A 347 0.63 -27.28 -10.67
CA THR A 347 -0.77 -27.55 -11.00
C THR A 347 -1.32 -28.70 -10.14
N VAL A 348 -2.55 -28.53 -9.67
CA VAL A 348 -3.28 -29.51 -8.87
C VAL A 348 -4.56 -29.90 -9.59
N VAL A 349 -4.73 -31.19 -9.84
CA VAL A 349 -5.95 -31.74 -10.46
C VAL A 349 -7.02 -31.90 -9.39
N GLY A 350 -8.11 -31.15 -9.51
CA GLY A 350 -9.28 -31.22 -8.65
C GLY A 350 -10.12 -32.49 -8.86
N GLY A 351 -10.94 -32.84 -7.88
CA GLY A 351 -11.80 -34.03 -7.91
C GLY A 351 -12.85 -34.05 -9.04
N ASP A 352 -13.12 -32.89 -9.64
CA ASP A 352 -14.00 -32.67 -10.79
C ASP A 352 -13.28 -32.74 -12.16
N LYS A 353 -11.98 -33.11 -12.17
CA LYS A 353 -11.06 -33.02 -13.31
C LYS A 353 -10.72 -31.58 -13.75
N GLY A 354 -11.07 -30.58 -12.95
CA GLY A 354 -10.58 -29.21 -13.14
C GLY A 354 -9.11 -29.11 -12.76
N LEU A 355 -8.37 -28.19 -13.40
CA LEU A 355 -6.98 -27.90 -13.05
C LEU A 355 -6.94 -26.61 -12.22
N THR A 356 -6.26 -26.65 -11.09
CA THR A 356 -6.19 -25.55 -10.12
C THR A 356 -4.76 -25.23 -9.73
N ILE A 357 -4.55 -24.01 -9.24
CA ILE A 357 -3.27 -23.57 -8.67
C ILE A 357 -3.50 -22.83 -7.37
N SER A 358 -2.53 -22.92 -6.46
CA SER A 358 -2.47 -22.15 -5.21
C SER A 358 -1.95 -20.73 -5.45
N ALA A 359 -2.55 -20.04 -6.42
CA ALA A 359 -2.34 -18.62 -6.68
C ALA A 359 -3.65 -17.99 -7.16
N GLY A 360 -3.93 -16.76 -6.73
CA GLY A 360 -5.18 -16.04 -6.98
C GLY A 360 -4.95 -14.54 -7.19
N GLN A 361 -5.96 -13.71 -6.87
CA GLN A 361 -5.94 -12.26 -7.07
C GLN A 361 -4.75 -11.56 -6.41
N LEU A 362 -4.37 -11.98 -5.20
CA LEU A 362 -3.20 -11.42 -4.51
C LEU A 362 -1.91 -11.55 -5.35
N HIS A 363 -1.78 -12.66 -6.07
CA HIS A 363 -0.63 -12.97 -6.91
C HIS A 363 -0.67 -12.24 -8.27
N GLY A 364 -1.63 -11.33 -8.48
CA GLY A 364 -1.83 -10.59 -9.73
C GLY A 364 -2.55 -11.39 -10.81
N LEU A 365 -3.17 -12.52 -10.46
CA LEU A 365 -3.97 -13.30 -11.40
C LEU A 365 -5.38 -12.74 -11.47
N ALA A 366 -5.85 -12.43 -12.68
CA ALA A 366 -7.22 -12.04 -12.97
C ALA A 366 -7.83 -13.02 -13.98
N LYS A 367 -9.16 -13.02 -14.10
CA LYS A 367 -9.83 -13.80 -15.15
C LYS A 367 -9.27 -13.41 -16.53
N GLY A 368 -8.86 -14.41 -17.30
CA GLY A 368 -8.22 -14.24 -18.61
C GLY A 368 -6.70 -14.08 -18.58
N THR A 369 -6.06 -14.00 -17.40
CA THR A 369 -4.59 -14.01 -17.30
C THR A 369 -4.04 -15.29 -17.89
N ARG A 370 -3.09 -15.17 -18.83
CA ARG A 370 -2.45 -16.30 -19.50
C ARG A 370 -1.20 -16.75 -18.75
N LEU A 371 -1.01 -18.06 -18.67
CA LEU A 371 0.08 -18.72 -17.95
C LEU A 371 0.74 -19.76 -18.85
N LEU A 372 2.06 -19.77 -18.91
CA LEU A 372 2.80 -20.82 -19.61
C LEU A 372 2.76 -22.10 -18.80
N VAL A 373 2.47 -23.23 -19.45
CA VAL A 373 2.55 -24.57 -18.84
C VAL A 373 3.94 -25.13 -19.08
N LEU A 374 4.58 -25.59 -18.01
CA LEU A 374 5.94 -26.07 -17.98
C LEU A 374 5.97 -27.51 -17.47
N PRO A 375 6.83 -28.37 -18.04
CA PRO A 375 6.96 -29.75 -17.60
C PRO A 375 7.64 -29.88 -16.23
N SER A 376 8.40 -28.88 -15.78
CA SER A 376 9.09 -28.86 -14.49
C SER A 376 9.38 -27.42 -14.03
N PRO A 377 9.66 -27.15 -12.74
CA PRO A 377 9.94 -25.81 -12.24
C PRO A 377 11.26 -25.24 -12.77
N ALA A 378 12.18 -26.10 -13.21
CA ALA A 378 13.47 -25.70 -13.78
C ALA A 378 13.41 -25.41 -15.29
N ALA A 379 12.30 -25.72 -15.95
CA ALA A 379 12.16 -25.55 -17.39
C ALA A 379 12.17 -24.07 -17.81
N THR A 380 12.79 -23.78 -18.96
CA THR A 380 12.81 -22.44 -19.55
C THR A 380 11.44 -22.06 -20.15
N ASN A 381 11.24 -20.83 -20.65
CA ASN A 381 9.91 -20.49 -21.20
C ASN A 381 9.74 -21.09 -22.60
N GLU A 382 10.84 -21.29 -23.31
CA GLU A 382 10.92 -21.92 -24.63
C GLU A 382 10.57 -23.41 -24.55
N GLU A 383 10.73 -24.01 -23.38
CA GLU A 383 10.33 -25.39 -23.07
C GLU A 383 8.86 -25.49 -22.62
N ALA A 384 8.08 -24.41 -22.71
CA ALA A 384 6.66 -24.44 -22.39
C ALA A 384 5.91 -25.37 -23.35
N ILE A 385 5.06 -26.22 -22.78
CA ILE A 385 4.31 -27.26 -23.52
C ILE A 385 2.91 -26.78 -23.94
N GLY A 386 2.51 -25.59 -23.52
CA GLY A 386 1.23 -24.97 -23.88
C GLY A 386 0.93 -23.76 -23.01
N VAL A 387 -0.28 -23.21 -23.19
CA VAL A 387 -0.78 -22.04 -22.44
C VAL A 387 -2.13 -22.37 -21.83
N LEU A 388 -2.33 -21.92 -20.60
CA LEU A 388 -3.63 -21.93 -19.93
C LEU A 388 -4.02 -20.51 -19.58
N GLU A 389 -5.30 -20.29 -19.35
CA GLU A 389 -5.82 -19.02 -18.82
C GLU A 389 -6.56 -19.24 -17.51
N VAL A 390 -6.59 -18.20 -16.68
CA VAL A 390 -7.38 -18.18 -15.45
C VAL A 390 -8.86 -18.05 -15.81
N ALA A 391 -9.65 -19.09 -15.55
CA ALA A 391 -11.08 -19.12 -15.82
C ALA A 391 -11.89 -18.42 -14.72
N SER A 392 -11.49 -18.64 -13.47
CA SER A 392 -12.01 -18.00 -12.26
C SER A 392 -10.99 -18.09 -11.13
N ASN A 393 -11.12 -17.24 -10.12
CA ASN A 393 -10.16 -17.12 -9.05
C ASN A 393 -10.76 -16.49 -7.78
N ASP A 394 -10.20 -16.87 -6.64
CA ASP A 394 -10.35 -16.17 -5.36
C ASP A 394 -9.03 -15.45 -5.03
N GLN A 395 -8.82 -15.06 -3.76
CA GLN A 395 -7.62 -14.35 -3.32
C GLN A 395 -6.32 -15.17 -3.47
N LEU A 396 -6.38 -16.48 -3.22
CA LEU A 396 -5.21 -17.36 -3.11
C LEU A 396 -5.22 -18.54 -4.09
N ARG A 397 -6.31 -18.77 -4.83
CA ARG A 397 -6.48 -19.90 -5.74
C ARG A 397 -7.12 -19.50 -7.06
N SER A 398 -6.79 -20.25 -8.12
CA SER A 398 -7.35 -20.08 -9.46
C SER A 398 -7.71 -21.42 -10.09
N LYS A 399 -8.82 -21.44 -10.84
CA LYS A 399 -9.19 -22.52 -11.77
C LYS A 399 -8.70 -22.15 -13.17
N LEU A 400 -8.10 -23.12 -13.86
CA LEU A 400 -7.49 -22.92 -15.18
C LEU A 400 -8.37 -23.49 -16.29
N ALA A 401 -8.33 -22.84 -17.46
CA ALA A 401 -8.96 -23.30 -18.70
C ALA A 401 -7.93 -23.35 -19.85
N PRO A 402 -8.15 -24.21 -20.87
CA PRO A 402 -7.33 -24.25 -22.07
C PRO A 402 -7.32 -22.91 -22.80
N SER A 403 -6.13 -22.40 -23.12
CA SER A 403 -5.93 -21.18 -23.91
C SER A 403 -4.86 -21.41 -24.98
N SER A 404 -4.61 -20.40 -25.82
CA SER A 404 -3.57 -20.44 -26.86
C SER A 404 -3.00 -19.05 -27.11
N ASP A 405 -1.75 -18.98 -27.53
CA ASP A 405 -1.11 -17.75 -28.00
C ASP A 405 -0.49 -17.96 -29.39
N ASP A 406 0.16 -16.92 -29.94
CA ASP A 406 0.75 -16.95 -31.29
C ASP A 406 1.95 -17.92 -31.39
N THR A 407 2.52 -18.34 -30.27
CA THR A 407 3.78 -19.07 -30.15
C THR A 407 3.64 -20.50 -29.61
N HIS A 408 2.57 -20.80 -28.88
CA HIS A 408 2.35 -22.05 -28.16
C HIS A 408 0.99 -22.65 -28.53
N ALA A 409 0.98 -23.98 -28.70
CA ALA A 409 -0.24 -24.70 -29.00
C ALA A 409 -1.20 -24.73 -27.80
N ARG A 410 -2.50 -24.81 -28.09
CA ARG A 410 -3.54 -25.07 -27.09
C ARG A 410 -3.30 -26.43 -26.45
N ILE A 411 -3.30 -26.47 -25.12
CA ILE A 411 -3.23 -27.71 -24.33
C ILE A 411 -4.54 -27.92 -23.59
N GLU A 412 -5.14 -29.10 -23.74
CA GLU A 412 -6.35 -29.47 -23.01
C GLU A 412 -5.99 -29.89 -21.58
N LEU A 413 -6.87 -29.64 -20.61
CA LEU A 413 -6.57 -29.88 -19.18
C LEU A 413 -6.20 -31.33 -18.87
N ALA A 414 -6.75 -32.28 -19.63
CA ALA A 414 -6.47 -33.71 -19.47
C ALA A 414 -5.07 -34.12 -19.94
N ASP A 415 -4.44 -33.30 -20.79
CA ASP A 415 -3.12 -33.56 -21.37
C ASP A 415 -1.99 -32.87 -20.59
N VAL A 416 -2.33 -32.10 -19.54
CA VAL A 416 -1.35 -31.47 -18.65
C VAL A 416 -0.67 -32.54 -17.78
N PRO A 417 0.66 -32.68 -17.82
CA PRO A 417 1.37 -33.68 -17.02
C PRO A 417 1.18 -33.47 -15.52
N VAL A 418 1.11 -34.58 -14.77
CA VAL A 418 1.12 -34.52 -13.30
C VAL A 418 2.45 -33.94 -12.82
N GLY A 419 2.39 -32.92 -11.96
CA GLY A 419 3.57 -32.19 -11.50
C GLY A 419 4.08 -31.11 -12.45
N ALA A 420 3.30 -30.77 -13.48
CA ALA A 420 3.54 -29.59 -14.29
C ALA A 420 3.44 -28.32 -13.44
N TYR A 421 4.14 -27.28 -13.89
CA TYR A 421 4.08 -25.96 -13.30
C TYR A 421 3.42 -25.01 -14.28
N VAL A 422 2.76 -23.98 -13.77
CA VAL A 422 2.42 -22.81 -14.56
C VAL A 422 3.25 -21.64 -14.13
N ARG A 423 3.63 -20.78 -15.07
CA ARG A 423 4.43 -19.59 -14.81
C ARG A 423 3.75 -18.36 -15.39
N LEU A 424 3.66 -17.32 -14.57
CA LEU A 424 3.25 -16.00 -15.04
C LEU A 424 4.43 -15.37 -15.80
N VAL A 425 4.21 -15.06 -17.08
CA VAL A 425 5.25 -14.49 -17.95
C VAL A 425 4.91 -13.05 -18.33
N GLU A 426 3.65 -12.66 -18.24
CA GLU A 426 3.18 -11.32 -18.58
C GLU A 426 2.13 -10.87 -17.56
N THR A 427 2.48 -9.86 -16.77
CA THR A 427 1.51 -9.16 -15.92
C THR A 427 0.87 -8.09 -16.79
N ALA A 428 -0.33 -8.35 -17.29
CA ALA A 428 -1.10 -7.32 -17.97
C ALA A 428 -1.58 -6.31 -16.93
N TYR A 429 -1.01 -5.11 -16.93
CA TYR A 429 -1.56 -3.99 -16.19
C TYR A 429 -2.68 -3.38 -17.04
N PRO A 430 -3.96 -3.49 -16.65
CA PRO A 430 -5.00 -2.76 -17.33
C PRO A 430 -4.77 -1.27 -17.06
N PHE A 431 -4.21 -0.59 -18.05
CA PHE A 431 -4.19 0.87 -18.10
C PHE A 431 -5.60 1.34 -18.50
N GLU A 432 -6.54 1.17 -17.57
CA GLU A 432 -7.93 1.61 -17.65
C GLU A 432 -8.22 2.56 -16.47
N LEU A 433 -8.87 3.68 -16.75
CA LEU A 433 -9.41 4.60 -15.75
C LEU A 433 -10.88 4.25 -15.50
N VAL A 434 -11.25 3.87 -14.28
CA VAL A 434 -12.65 3.63 -13.92
C VAL A 434 -13.27 4.93 -13.40
N VAL A 435 -14.34 5.40 -14.04
CA VAL A 435 -15.00 6.68 -13.71
C VAL A 435 -16.44 6.40 -13.26
N ALA A 436 -16.79 6.77 -12.03
CA ALA A 436 -18.17 6.68 -11.53
C ALA A 436 -18.97 7.93 -11.92
N LYS A 437 -20.20 7.72 -12.38
CA LYS A 437 -21.17 8.79 -12.67
C LYS A 437 -21.60 9.54 -11.41
N PRO A 438 -22.13 10.77 -11.53
CA PRO A 438 -22.75 11.47 -10.40
C PRO A 438 -23.96 10.74 -9.85
N ASP A 439 -24.18 10.85 -8.53
CA ASP A 439 -25.37 10.32 -7.89
C ASP A 439 -26.63 11.01 -8.45
N PRO A 440 -27.63 10.26 -8.95
CA PRO A 440 -28.90 10.81 -9.39
C PRO A 440 -29.63 11.66 -8.34
N ALA A 441 -29.34 11.48 -7.05
CA ALA A 441 -29.93 12.24 -5.95
C ALA A 441 -29.33 13.65 -5.79
N THR A 442 -28.15 13.92 -6.35
CA THR A 442 -27.41 15.17 -6.12
C THR A 442 -27.48 16.16 -7.27
N ALA A 443 -27.95 15.70 -8.44
CA ALA A 443 -27.97 16.46 -9.68
C ALA A 443 -29.35 16.42 -10.33
N ASP A 444 -29.69 17.45 -11.11
CA ASP A 444 -30.90 17.42 -11.93
C ASP A 444 -30.72 16.53 -13.17
N ALA A 445 -31.85 16.15 -13.80
CA ALA A 445 -31.82 15.24 -14.95
C ALA A 445 -31.10 15.83 -16.18
N ALA A 446 -31.03 17.15 -16.33
CA ALA A 446 -30.35 17.78 -17.46
C ALA A 446 -28.83 17.79 -17.25
N GLN A 447 -28.40 18.02 -16.01
CA GLN A 447 -27.01 17.93 -15.56
C GLN A 447 -26.46 16.51 -15.73
N LEU A 448 -27.21 15.51 -15.28
CA LEU A 448 -26.83 14.10 -15.45
C LEU A 448 -26.72 13.73 -16.93
N ALA A 449 -27.69 14.13 -17.76
CA ALA A 449 -27.66 13.88 -19.19
C ALA A 449 -26.46 14.55 -19.87
N ALA A 450 -26.08 15.77 -19.47
CA ALA A 450 -24.90 16.44 -20.01
C ALA A 450 -23.58 15.71 -19.69
N VAL A 451 -23.46 15.18 -18.46
CA VAL A 451 -22.29 14.36 -18.06
C VAL A 451 -22.27 13.04 -18.82
N ASP A 452 -23.41 12.35 -18.92
CA ASP A 452 -23.54 11.09 -19.65
C ASP A 452 -23.21 11.25 -21.14
N ASP A 453 -23.72 12.31 -21.79
CA ASP A 453 -23.44 12.62 -23.19
C ASP A 453 -21.94 12.92 -23.42
N ALA A 454 -21.32 13.66 -22.50
CA ALA A 454 -19.88 13.94 -22.57
C ALA A 454 -19.05 12.66 -22.39
N LEU A 455 -19.37 11.81 -21.42
CA LEU A 455 -18.69 10.53 -21.21
C LEU A 455 -18.87 9.60 -22.43
N ALA A 456 -20.07 9.52 -23.00
CA ALA A 456 -20.35 8.73 -24.20
C ALA A 456 -19.57 9.25 -25.41
N SER A 457 -19.44 10.56 -25.57
CA SER A 457 -18.63 11.20 -26.61
C SER A 457 -17.15 10.85 -26.46
N ILE A 458 -16.62 10.90 -25.23
CA ILE A 458 -15.23 10.54 -24.93
C ILE A 458 -14.96 9.05 -25.22
N LEU A 459 -15.89 8.15 -24.84
CA LEU A 459 -15.78 6.72 -25.12
C LEU A 459 -15.87 6.38 -26.62
N GLY A 460 -16.56 7.21 -27.40
CA GLY A 460 -16.71 7.05 -28.85
C GLY A 460 -15.50 7.50 -29.67
N ASP A 461 -14.54 8.21 -29.07
CA ASP A 461 -13.38 8.77 -29.74
C ASP A 461 -12.21 7.77 -29.79
N ALA A 462 -12.12 7.01 -30.89
CA ALA A 462 -11.10 5.99 -31.09
C ALA A 462 -9.67 6.54 -31.30
N GLU A 463 -9.50 7.86 -31.50
CA GLU A 463 -8.19 8.49 -31.68
C GLU A 463 -7.50 8.80 -30.34
N LYS A 464 -8.25 8.76 -29.21
CA LYS A 464 -7.69 9.03 -27.89
C LYS A 464 -7.12 7.76 -27.26
N PRO A 465 -5.89 7.79 -26.70
CA PRO A 465 -5.21 6.63 -26.13
C PRO A 465 -5.78 6.18 -24.76
N LEU A 466 -6.96 6.65 -24.39
CA LEU A 466 -7.53 6.51 -23.05
C LEU A 466 -8.53 5.34 -23.01
N ARG A 467 -8.27 4.32 -22.18
CA ARG A 467 -9.28 3.30 -21.88
C ARG A 467 -10.04 3.75 -20.64
N ILE A 468 -11.30 4.18 -20.81
CA ILE A 468 -12.20 4.49 -19.70
C ILE A 468 -13.21 3.37 -19.57
N LYS A 469 -13.47 2.95 -18.33
CA LYS A 469 -14.67 2.21 -17.96
C LYS A 469 -15.57 3.11 -17.13
N VAL A 470 -16.79 3.36 -17.59
CA VAL A 470 -17.77 4.12 -16.82
C VAL A 470 -18.62 3.17 -15.99
N VAL A 471 -18.83 3.52 -14.73
CA VAL A 471 -19.63 2.76 -13.76
C VAL A 471 -20.68 3.65 -13.10
N GLU A 472 -21.68 3.06 -12.45
CA GLU A 472 -22.71 3.79 -11.73
C GLU A 472 -22.17 4.40 -10.42
N ALA A 473 -22.84 5.42 -9.87
CA ALA A 473 -22.32 6.26 -8.77
C ALA A 473 -21.86 5.50 -7.51
N GLY A 474 -22.50 4.38 -7.20
CA GLY A 474 -22.15 3.55 -6.03
C GLY A 474 -21.07 2.50 -6.28
N GLU A 475 -20.63 2.30 -7.53
CA GLU A 475 -19.64 1.29 -7.85
C GLU A 475 -18.19 1.79 -7.60
N PRO A 476 -17.23 0.88 -7.33
CA PRO A 476 -15.84 1.27 -7.14
C PRO A 476 -15.24 1.93 -8.39
N ALA A 477 -14.67 3.12 -8.24
CA ALA A 477 -14.06 3.89 -9.31
C ALA A 477 -12.78 4.60 -8.87
N ASP A 478 -11.86 4.82 -9.82
CA ASP A 478 -10.63 5.57 -9.62
C ASP A 478 -10.92 7.09 -9.48
N VAL A 479 -11.93 7.57 -10.22
CA VAL A 479 -12.45 8.94 -10.15
C VAL A 479 -13.96 8.89 -9.97
N ARG A 480 -14.47 9.62 -8.98
CA ARG A 480 -15.91 9.77 -8.73
C ARG A 480 -16.34 11.15 -9.19
N LEU A 481 -17.35 11.22 -10.05
CA LEU A 481 -17.94 12.48 -10.46
C LEU A 481 -19.04 12.88 -9.49
N ALA A 482 -19.12 14.14 -9.09
CA ALA A 482 -20.22 14.67 -8.30
C ALA A 482 -20.64 16.05 -8.81
N VAL A 483 -21.91 16.41 -8.60
CA VAL A 483 -22.44 17.72 -9.01
C VAL A 483 -22.95 18.46 -7.79
N TYR A 484 -22.30 19.58 -7.49
CA TYR A 484 -22.65 20.46 -6.36
C TYR A 484 -22.28 21.90 -6.67
N THR A 485 -22.96 22.85 -6.04
CA THR A 485 -22.49 24.24 -5.96
C THR A 485 -21.43 24.36 -4.85
N GLU A 486 -20.55 25.37 -4.93
CA GLU A 486 -19.57 25.60 -3.86
C GLU A 486 -20.25 25.80 -2.50
N ARG A 487 -21.41 26.47 -2.48
CA ARG A 487 -22.17 26.64 -1.24
C ARG A 487 -22.62 25.32 -0.63
N GLN A 488 -23.11 24.39 -1.44
CA GLN A 488 -23.54 23.07 -0.95
C GLN A 488 -22.35 22.30 -0.36
N VAL A 489 -21.20 22.33 -1.02
CA VAL A 489 -19.97 21.70 -0.51
C VAL A 489 -19.55 22.34 0.81
N PHE A 490 -19.57 23.68 0.91
CA PHE A 490 -19.25 24.38 2.14
C PHE A 490 -20.17 24.00 3.30
N ASP A 491 -21.49 23.98 3.07
CA ASP A 491 -22.44 23.64 4.13
C ASP A 491 -22.30 22.17 4.56
N MET A 492 -22.02 21.25 3.62
CA MET A 492 -21.68 19.85 3.92
C MET A 492 -20.40 19.74 4.75
N GLU A 493 -19.35 20.49 4.37
CA GLU A 493 -18.05 20.45 5.04
C GLU A 493 -18.09 21.13 6.42
N VAL A 494 -18.87 22.20 6.61
CA VAL A 494 -19.11 22.80 7.94
C VAL A 494 -19.79 21.82 8.88
N GLU A 495 -20.79 21.09 8.39
CA GLU A 495 -21.45 20.07 9.20
C GLU A 495 -20.51 18.91 9.51
N ALA A 496 -19.69 18.50 8.54
CA ALA A 496 -18.64 17.50 8.73
C ALA A 496 -17.61 17.94 9.77
N ASP A 497 -17.12 19.18 9.70
CA ASP A 497 -16.15 19.76 10.62
C ASP A 497 -16.69 19.91 12.04
N ARG A 498 -17.95 20.33 12.18
CA ARG A 498 -18.62 20.38 13.47
C ARG A 498 -18.75 18.99 14.07
N ALA A 499 -19.19 18.02 13.26
CA ALA A 499 -19.30 16.65 13.71
C ALA A 499 -17.93 16.04 14.06
N ALA A 500 -16.85 16.48 13.41
CA ALA A 500 -15.49 15.98 13.60
C ALA A 500 -14.70 16.70 14.72
N GLY A 501 -15.25 17.75 15.33
CA GLY A 501 -14.48 18.58 16.28
C GLY A 501 -13.21 19.15 15.62
N ALA A 502 -13.28 19.51 14.33
CA ALA A 502 -12.10 19.88 13.56
C ALA A 502 -11.38 21.09 14.18
N ILE A 503 -10.08 20.94 14.44
CA ILE A 503 -9.20 21.99 14.99
C ILE A 503 -9.24 23.23 14.07
N THR A 504 -9.25 23.01 12.76
CA THR A 504 -9.38 24.05 11.72
C THR A 504 -10.58 23.75 10.82
N PRO A 505 -11.77 24.28 11.13
CA PRO A 505 -12.95 24.10 10.30
C PRO A 505 -12.87 24.94 9.02
N VAL A 506 -13.56 24.53 7.96
CA VAL A 506 -13.62 25.22 6.67
C VAL A 506 -14.12 26.65 6.83
N SER A 507 -15.04 26.88 7.77
CA SER A 507 -15.55 28.20 8.12
C SER A 507 -14.49 29.16 8.68
N ALA A 508 -13.33 28.67 9.10
CA ALA A 508 -12.21 29.51 9.51
C ALA A 508 -11.35 29.98 8.32
N SER A 509 -11.41 29.28 7.18
CA SER A 509 -10.54 29.48 6.02
C SER A 509 -11.26 29.93 4.75
N VAL A 510 -12.58 29.73 4.68
CA VAL A 510 -13.42 30.05 3.52
C VAL A 510 -14.56 30.96 3.96
N ASP A 511 -14.69 32.12 3.32
CA ASP A 511 -15.81 33.03 3.54
C ASP A 511 -17.06 32.54 2.80
N ALA A 512 -18.04 32.03 3.56
CA ALA A 512 -19.30 31.52 3.04
C ALA A 512 -20.08 32.52 2.17
N THR A 513 -19.88 33.83 2.40
CA THR A 513 -20.59 34.89 1.64
C THR A 513 -19.99 35.15 0.25
N SER A 514 -18.78 34.63 0.01
CA SER A 514 -18.07 34.76 -1.27
C SER A 514 -18.36 33.61 -2.24
N LEU A 515 -19.04 32.55 -1.77
CA LEU A 515 -19.28 31.32 -2.52
C LEU A 515 -20.48 31.44 -3.46
N ASP A 516 -20.36 30.81 -4.65
CA ASP A 516 -21.47 30.73 -5.59
C ASP A 516 -22.49 29.67 -5.14
N GLU A 517 -23.74 30.11 -4.94
CA GLU A 517 -24.86 29.25 -4.54
C GLU A 517 -25.67 28.72 -5.74
N THR A 518 -25.39 29.23 -6.94
CA THR A 518 -26.24 29.07 -8.12
C THR A 518 -25.62 28.26 -9.24
N THR A 519 -24.30 28.30 -9.39
CA THR A 519 -23.61 27.61 -10.47
C THR A 519 -23.27 26.18 -10.06
N PRO A 520 -23.86 25.15 -10.69
CA PRO A 520 -23.46 23.77 -10.47
C PRO A 520 -22.09 23.50 -11.09
N LEU A 521 -21.22 22.86 -10.33
CA LEU A 521 -19.91 22.42 -10.77
C LEU A 521 -19.87 20.90 -10.83
N LEU A 522 -19.14 20.36 -11.80
CA LEU A 522 -18.73 18.97 -11.84
C LEU A 522 -17.42 18.83 -11.06
N TRP A 523 -17.48 18.12 -9.94
CA TRP A 523 -16.35 17.80 -9.09
C TRP A 523 -15.73 16.47 -9.52
N LEU A 524 -14.39 16.44 -9.61
CA LEU A 524 -13.62 15.24 -9.88
C LEU A 524 -13.00 14.78 -8.55
N LEU A 525 -13.63 13.78 -7.94
CA LEU A 525 -13.30 13.31 -6.60
C LEU A 525 -12.38 12.07 -6.68
N PRO A 526 -11.50 11.88 -5.68
CA PRO A 526 -10.68 10.67 -5.56
C PRO A 526 -11.53 9.42 -5.31
N THR A 527 -10.88 8.26 -5.24
CA THR A 527 -11.57 6.97 -5.00
C THR A 527 -12.38 6.95 -3.70
N THR A 528 -11.93 7.70 -2.69
CA THR A 528 -12.60 7.85 -1.38
C THR A 528 -13.89 8.67 -1.48
N GLY A 529 -14.07 9.51 -2.52
CA GLY A 529 -15.20 10.42 -2.66
C GLY A 529 -15.01 11.76 -1.91
N ASP A 530 -13.83 11.99 -1.30
CA ASP A 530 -13.60 13.16 -0.48
C ASP A 530 -13.76 14.47 -1.26
N ILE A 531 -14.59 15.36 -0.71
CA ILE A 531 -14.84 16.68 -1.27
C ILE A 531 -14.53 17.74 -0.20
N SER A 532 -13.77 18.77 -0.57
CA SER A 532 -13.42 19.86 0.34
C SER A 532 -13.20 21.16 -0.40
N LEU A 533 -13.45 22.27 0.29
CA LEU A 533 -13.14 23.64 -0.12
C LEU A 533 -12.01 24.26 0.68
N LYS A 534 -11.54 23.59 1.74
CA LYS A 534 -10.38 24.06 2.51
C LYS A 534 -9.24 24.30 1.51
N PRO A 535 -8.55 25.45 1.56
CA PRO A 535 -7.51 25.78 0.60
C PRO A 535 -6.47 24.66 0.40
N GLN A 536 -6.21 23.87 1.45
CA GLN A 536 -5.23 22.78 1.46
C GLN A 536 -5.74 21.40 0.99
N LYS A 537 -7.05 21.27 0.77
CA LYS A 537 -7.69 20.00 0.39
C LYS A 537 -8.70 20.20 -0.74
N ARG A 538 -8.64 21.35 -1.42
CA ARG A 538 -9.68 21.78 -2.34
C ARG A 538 -9.78 20.80 -3.50
N SER A 539 -10.96 20.24 -3.69
CA SER A 539 -11.20 19.26 -4.75
C SER A 539 -11.27 19.94 -6.12
N ALA A 540 -10.80 19.23 -7.16
CA ALA A 540 -10.87 19.72 -8.53
C ALA A 540 -12.33 19.82 -9.00
N ALA A 541 -12.68 20.93 -9.63
CA ALA A 541 -14.04 21.20 -10.13
C ALA A 541 -14.02 21.95 -11.47
N MET A 542 -15.05 21.73 -12.28
CA MET A 542 -15.24 22.40 -13.57
C MET A 542 -16.69 22.82 -13.78
N ASP A 543 -16.91 23.86 -14.59
CA ASP A 543 -18.26 24.39 -14.85
C ASP A 543 -19.11 23.37 -15.62
N LEU A 544 -20.34 23.17 -15.16
CA LEU A 544 -21.35 22.34 -15.82
C LEU A 544 -22.27 23.17 -16.77
N GLY A 545 -21.87 24.38 -17.13
CA GLY A 545 -22.71 25.38 -17.82
C GLY A 545 -22.63 25.37 -19.35
N ALA A 546 -23.61 26.03 -19.98
CA ALA A 546 -23.80 26.19 -21.43
C ALA A 546 -22.69 27.00 -22.14
N THR A 547 -21.44 26.57 -22.02
CA THR A 547 -20.42 26.83 -23.03
C THR A 547 -20.79 26.01 -24.28
N GLU A 548 -20.38 26.47 -25.47
CA GLU A 548 -20.65 25.72 -26.71
C GLU A 548 -20.27 24.25 -26.48
N ALA A 549 -21.13 23.28 -26.84
CA ALA A 549 -21.06 21.87 -26.41
C ALA A 549 -19.70 21.15 -26.63
N GLY A 550 -18.77 21.77 -27.36
CA GLY A 550 -17.39 21.33 -27.50
C GLY A 550 -16.49 21.62 -26.29
N ASP A 551 -16.70 22.70 -25.54
CA ASP A 551 -15.77 23.14 -24.47
C ASP A 551 -15.85 22.23 -23.23
N PHE A 552 -17.06 21.90 -22.76
CA PHE A 552 -17.24 21.03 -21.59
C PHE A 552 -16.69 19.62 -21.81
N THR A 553 -17.05 18.98 -22.92
CA THR A 553 -16.59 17.62 -23.24
C THR A 553 -15.07 17.57 -23.44
N SER A 554 -14.49 18.59 -24.09
CA SER A 554 -13.04 18.70 -24.26
C SER A 554 -12.33 18.86 -22.92
N ASN A 555 -12.82 19.74 -22.05
CA ASN A 555 -12.25 19.97 -20.72
C ASN A 555 -12.33 18.72 -19.83
N LEU A 556 -13.48 18.03 -19.80
CA LEU A 556 -13.65 16.78 -19.06
C LEU A 556 -12.68 15.72 -19.60
N SER A 557 -12.60 15.58 -20.92
CA SER A 557 -11.65 14.66 -21.55
C SER A 557 -10.21 14.96 -21.18
N GLN A 558 -9.81 16.24 -21.18
CA GLN A 558 -8.45 16.65 -20.83
C GLN A 558 -8.15 16.35 -19.36
N ASN A 559 -9.05 16.70 -18.45
CA ASN A 559 -8.89 16.41 -17.02
C ASN A 559 -8.77 14.90 -16.75
N LEU A 560 -9.61 14.07 -17.38
CA LEU A 560 -9.50 12.61 -17.23
C LEU A 560 -8.19 12.04 -17.80
N VAL A 561 -7.67 12.60 -18.90
CA VAL A 561 -6.34 12.22 -19.43
C VAL A 561 -5.23 12.63 -18.46
N THR A 562 -5.30 13.83 -17.88
CA THR A 562 -4.32 14.31 -16.88
C THR A 562 -4.27 13.38 -15.67
N ILE A 563 -5.44 13.04 -15.10
CA ILE A 563 -5.55 12.10 -13.98
C ILE A 563 -5.04 10.71 -14.38
N PHE A 564 -5.44 10.21 -15.54
CA PHE A 564 -5.02 8.89 -16.03
C PHE A 564 -3.50 8.79 -16.18
N ARG A 565 -2.83 9.82 -16.71
CA ARG A 565 -1.36 9.83 -16.87
C ARG A 565 -0.65 9.80 -15.53
N ALA A 566 -1.05 10.66 -14.59
CA ALA A 566 -0.45 10.73 -13.26
C ALA A 566 -0.67 9.45 -12.43
N THR A 567 -1.87 8.87 -12.49
CA THR A 567 -2.20 7.60 -11.80
C THR A 567 -1.55 6.39 -12.49
N SER A 568 -1.43 6.38 -13.82
CA SER A 568 -0.74 5.31 -14.56
C SER A 568 0.76 5.28 -14.30
N LEU A 569 1.41 6.43 -14.15
CA LEU A 569 2.81 6.50 -13.73
C LEU A 569 3.00 5.85 -12.35
N SER A 570 2.03 6.06 -11.47
CA SER A 570 2.02 5.43 -10.14
C SER A 570 1.84 3.92 -10.23
N ARG A 571 1.00 3.41 -11.14
CA ARG A 571 0.86 1.96 -11.40
C ARG A 571 2.17 1.30 -11.83
N LEU A 572 3.06 2.03 -12.52
CA LEU A 572 4.38 1.53 -12.95
C LEU A 572 5.38 1.38 -11.80
N SER A 573 5.18 2.05 -10.66
CA SER A 573 6.01 1.89 -9.45
C SER A 573 5.96 0.49 -8.83
N GLN A 574 4.97 -0.32 -9.20
CA GLN A 574 4.87 -1.72 -8.80
C GLN A 574 5.79 -2.66 -9.60
N VAL A 575 6.45 -2.17 -10.65
CA VAL A 575 7.32 -2.96 -11.53
C VAL A 575 8.77 -2.59 -11.28
N SER A 576 9.44 -3.35 -10.40
CA SER A 576 10.89 -3.29 -10.26
C SER A 576 11.51 -4.62 -10.66
N THR A 577 12.46 -4.56 -11.59
CA THR A 577 13.31 -5.68 -12.00
C THR A 577 14.75 -5.54 -11.46
N PHE A 578 15.00 -4.46 -10.70
CA PHE A 578 16.24 -4.27 -9.95
C PHE A 578 16.14 -4.94 -8.57
N LYS A 579 17.24 -5.54 -8.13
CA LYS A 579 17.39 -6.08 -6.78
C LYS A 579 17.80 -4.94 -5.84
N PRO A 580 17.49 -5.02 -4.53
CA PRO A 580 17.86 -3.99 -3.56
C PRO A 580 19.35 -3.57 -3.60
N LYS A 581 20.24 -4.49 -3.96
CA LYS A 581 21.69 -4.23 -4.02
C LYS A 581 22.19 -3.55 -5.29
N ASP A 582 21.34 -3.42 -6.32
CA ASP A 582 21.76 -2.92 -7.63
C ASP A 582 21.87 -1.40 -7.68
N PHE A 583 21.18 -0.64 -6.83
CA PHE A 583 21.40 0.79 -6.66
C PHE A 583 20.89 1.24 -5.29
N THR A 584 21.38 2.37 -4.81
CA THR A 584 20.78 3.11 -3.70
C THR A 584 20.25 4.42 -4.24
N LEU A 585 19.03 4.80 -3.87
CA LEU A 585 18.42 6.07 -4.23
C LEU A 585 17.69 6.62 -3.01
N THR A 586 18.08 7.81 -2.58
CA THR A 586 17.50 8.53 -1.45
C THR A 586 17.28 9.98 -1.89
N PHE A 587 16.23 10.61 -1.38
CA PHE A 587 16.03 12.04 -1.54
C PHE A 587 16.33 12.74 -0.23
N GLY A 588 16.73 14.00 -0.30
CA GLY A 588 16.99 14.81 0.88
C GLY A 588 16.29 16.15 0.78
N VAL A 589 16.02 16.77 1.93
CA VAL A 589 15.50 18.13 2.02
C VAL A 589 16.41 18.95 2.90
N GLN A 590 16.77 20.13 2.41
CA GLN A 590 17.39 21.19 3.19
C GLN A 590 16.31 22.19 3.54
N ALA A 591 16.01 22.34 4.83
CA ALA A 591 15.06 23.34 5.29
C ALA A 591 15.51 24.76 4.88
N ALA A 592 14.57 25.65 4.59
CA ALA A 592 14.86 27.07 4.42
C ALA A 592 15.72 27.62 5.58
N GLY A 593 16.81 28.33 5.26
CA GLY A 593 17.79 28.82 6.25
C GLY A 593 18.67 27.75 6.92
N GLY A 594 18.41 26.46 6.72
CA GLY A 594 19.14 25.35 7.35
C GLY A 594 20.50 25.05 6.68
N GLU A 595 21.47 24.58 7.47
CA GLU A 595 22.81 24.19 6.98
C GLU A 595 22.96 22.66 6.79
N THR A 596 21.91 21.89 7.05
CA THR A 596 21.90 20.42 7.05
C THR A 596 20.86 19.86 6.10
N ILE A 597 21.17 18.74 5.47
CA ILE A 597 20.22 17.98 4.64
C ILE A 597 19.68 16.83 5.49
N ALA A 598 18.38 16.77 5.65
CA ALA A 598 17.68 15.62 6.21
C ALA A 598 17.29 14.65 5.08
N ALA A 599 17.42 13.34 5.30
CA ALA A 599 16.90 12.36 4.36
C ALA A 599 15.36 12.36 4.37
N LEU A 600 14.76 12.28 3.19
CA LEU A 600 13.34 12.06 3.02
C LEU A 600 13.07 10.56 3.13
N GLU A 601 12.63 10.12 4.29
CA GLU A 601 12.25 8.74 4.58
C GLU A 601 10.79 8.50 4.14
N PRO A 602 10.53 7.82 3.00
CA PRO A 602 9.18 7.76 2.42
C PRO A 602 8.14 7.14 3.36
N GLU A 603 8.56 6.21 4.22
CA GLU A 603 7.71 5.57 5.21
C GLU A 603 7.19 6.48 6.32
N GLN A 604 7.82 7.65 6.52
CA GLN A 604 7.42 8.64 7.53
C GLN A 604 6.60 9.79 6.93
N THR A 605 6.28 9.71 5.62
CA THR A 605 5.58 10.78 4.87
C THR A 605 6.22 12.14 5.15
N PRO A 606 7.43 12.40 4.65
CA PRO A 606 8.22 13.54 5.07
C PRO A 606 7.51 14.86 4.79
N ILE A 607 7.67 15.79 5.71
CA ILE A 607 7.14 17.14 5.59
C ILE A 607 8.17 18.02 4.89
N VAL A 608 7.72 18.77 3.90
CA VAL A 608 8.49 19.84 3.27
C VAL A 608 7.73 21.15 3.37
N ARG A 609 8.44 22.26 3.23
CA ARG A 609 7.86 23.61 3.24
C ARG A 609 8.29 24.36 1.98
N PRO A 610 7.46 25.28 1.48
CA PRO A 610 7.92 26.25 0.51
C PRO A 610 9.13 27.01 1.05
N GLY A 611 10.19 27.08 0.25
CA GLY A 611 11.52 27.57 0.63
C GLY A 611 12.54 26.46 0.88
N ASP A 612 12.12 25.20 1.02
CA ASP A 612 13.04 24.09 1.19
C ASP A 612 13.69 23.68 -0.15
N ARG A 613 14.90 23.13 -0.10
CA ARG A 613 15.63 22.65 -1.26
C ARG A 613 15.70 21.12 -1.29
N LEU A 614 15.28 20.53 -2.40
CA LEU A 614 15.33 19.09 -2.64
C LEU A 614 16.68 18.65 -3.21
N TYR A 615 17.14 17.51 -2.73
CA TYR A 615 18.37 16.83 -3.13
C TYR A 615 18.08 15.40 -3.57
N VAL A 616 18.91 14.90 -4.49
CA VAL A 616 18.96 13.49 -4.85
C VAL A 616 20.32 12.92 -4.46
N ASP A 617 20.33 11.73 -3.85
CA ASP A 617 21.53 10.90 -3.62
C ASP A 617 21.30 9.53 -4.27
N MET A 618 22.05 9.23 -5.32
CA MET A 618 21.99 7.95 -6.01
C MET A 618 23.38 7.33 -6.18
N THR A 619 23.49 6.02 -5.93
CA THR A 619 24.67 5.23 -6.30
C THR A 619 24.26 4.02 -7.14
N ASN A 620 24.83 3.88 -8.34
CA ASN A 620 24.59 2.72 -9.20
C ASN A 620 25.57 1.58 -8.88
N LYS A 621 25.07 0.38 -8.55
CA LYS A 621 25.87 -0.84 -8.30
C LYS A 621 25.39 -2.03 -9.14
N SER A 622 24.64 -1.77 -10.22
CA SER A 622 23.92 -2.79 -10.99
C SER A 622 24.81 -3.60 -11.93
N GLY A 623 26.07 -3.21 -12.09
CA GLY A 623 27.01 -3.79 -13.05
C GLY A 623 26.87 -3.22 -14.48
N LYS A 624 25.90 -2.34 -14.75
CA LYS A 624 25.69 -1.65 -16.03
C LYS A 624 25.43 -0.15 -15.82
N ALA A 625 25.45 0.63 -16.90
CA ALA A 625 25.00 2.02 -16.85
C ALA A 625 23.47 2.09 -16.71
N VAL A 626 22.99 3.11 -16.00
CA VAL A 626 21.56 3.40 -15.79
C VAL A 626 21.24 4.85 -16.08
N ASP A 627 20.03 5.10 -16.56
CA ASP A 627 19.44 6.42 -16.72
C ASP A 627 18.48 6.67 -15.55
N LEU A 628 18.56 7.85 -14.94
CA LEU A 628 17.67 8.33 -13.89
C LEU A 628 16.84 9.49 -14.43
N ASN A 629 15.53 9.43 -14.23
CA ASN A 629 14.60 10.54 -14.43
C ASN A 629 13.87 10.80 -13.12
N VAL A 630 13.95 12.01 -12.56
CA VAL A 630 13.21 12.41 -11.36
C VAL A 630 12.08 13.34 -11.79
N LEU A 631 10.85 12.88 -11.57
CA LEU A 631 9.60 13.59 -11.85
C LEU A 631 8.99 14.07 -10.53
N TYR A 632 8.32 15.20 -10.57
CA TYR A 632 7.53 15.75 -9.49
C TYR A 632 6.08 15.76 -9.91
N VAL A 633 5.19 15.19 -9.11
CA VAL A 633 3.76 15.19 -9.38
C VAL A 633 3.04 15.96 -8.28
N ASP A 634 2.41 17.06 -8.67
CA ASP A 634 1.68 17.95 -7.77
C ASP A 634 0.29 17.37 -7.40
N HIS A 635 -0.39 18.06 -6.49
CA HIS A 635 -1.73 17.70 -6.01
C HIS A 635 -2.82 17.82 -7.09
N ASP A 636 -2.58 18.62 -8.13
CA ASP A 636 -3.45 18.83 -9.28
C ASP A 636 -3.12 17.88 -10.45
N TYR A 637 -2.32 16.84 -10.21
CA TYR A 637 -1.89 15.84 -11.20
C TYR A 637 -0.93 16.37 -12.28
N GLY A 638 -0.37 17.56 -12.14
CA GLY A 638 0.70 18.07 -13.00
C GLY A 638 1.99 17.28 -12.80
N ILE A 639 2.79 17.16 -13.85
CA ILE A 639 4.06 16.41 -13.85
C ILE A 639 5.16 17.34 -14.35
N THR A 640 6.20 17.50 -13.54
CA THR A 640 7.40 18.30 -13.87
C THR A 640 8.64 17.43 -13.81
N LEU A 641 9.53 17.52 -14.80
CA LEU A 641 10.81 16.81 -14.77
C LEU A 641 11.85 17.65 -14.01
N LEU A 642 12.35 17.14 -12.89
CA LEU A 642 13.33 17.83 -12.03
C LEU A 642 14.78 17.50 -12.37
N CYS A 643 15.06 16.25 -12.78
CA CYS A 643 16.42 15.82 -13.05
C CYS A 643 16.44 14.68 -14.07
N THR A 644 17.40 14.74 -15.01
CA THR A 644 17.82 13.61 -15.84
C THR A 644 19.30 13.35 -15.65
N ALA A 645 19.70 12.11 -15.40
CA ALA A 645 21.11 11.77 -15.21
C ALA A 645 21.46 10.41 -15.83
N HIS A 646 22.67 10.30 -16.36
CA HIS A 646 23.25 9.05 -16.82
C HIS A 646 24.36 8.62 -15.85
N LEU A 647 24.28 7.42 -15.30
CA LEU A 647 25.20 6.92 -14.28
C LEU A 647 25.82 5.60 -14.71
N ALA A 648 27.13 5.59 -14.97
CA ALA A 648 27.87 4.37 -15.19
C ALA A 648 27.92 3.50 -13.91
N ASN A 649 28.43 2.27 -14.06
CA ASN A 649 28.53 1.36 -12.92
C ASN A 649 29.49 1.91 -11.85
N ASN A 650 29.05 1.97 -10.60
CA ASN A 650 29.68 2.61 -9.44
C ASN A 650 29.69 4.14 -9.44
N ASP A 651 29.03 4.79 -10.41
CA ASP A 651 28.85 6.25 -10.35
C ASP A 651 27.93 6.64 -9.20
N LYS A 652 28.19 7.85 -8.70
CA LYS A 652 27.40 8.51 -7.67
C LYS A 652 26.89 9.86 -8.18
N LEU A 653 25.66 10.18 -7.83
CA LEU A 653 25.00 11.46 -8.04
C LEU A 653 24.60 12.01 -6.69
N PHE A 654 25.11 13.19 -6.35
CA PHE A 654 24.62 13.95 -5.20
C PHE A 654 24.57 15.43 -5.54
N GLN A 655 23.37 15.99 -5.67
CA GLN A 655 23.18 17.39 -6.02
C GLN A 655 21.76 17.88 -5.68
N PRO A 656 21.56 19.21 -5.61
CA PRO A 656 20.21 19.76 -5.57
C PRO A 656 19.48 19.50 -6.90
N ILE A 657 18.17 19.32 -6.81
CA ILE A 657 17.27 19.06 -7.96
C ILE A 657 16.16 20.10 -8.10
N ALA A 658 15.71 20.72 -7.00
CA ALA A 658 14.67 21.75 -7.05
C ALA A 658 14.67 22.60 -5.78
N ASP A 659 14.26 23.86 -5.90
CA ASP A 659 13.80 24.67 -4.78
C ASP A 659 12.27 24.61 -4.77
N LEU A 660 11.69 24.26 -3.63
CA LEU A 660 10.24 24.22 -3.46
C LEU A 660 9.73 25.66 -3.37
N ASN A 661 9.01 26.11 -4.39
CA ASN A 661 8.40 27.43 -4.40
C ASN A 661 7.05 27.40 -3.66
N GLU A 662 6.41 28.57 -3.50
CA GLU A 662 5.02 28.64 -3.05
C GLU A 662 4.18 27.71 -3.92
N THR A 663 3.81 26.59 -3.31
CA THR A 663 3.01 25.52 -3.89
C THR A 663 1.73 25.45 -3.06
N ASP A 664 0.61 25.25 -3.75
CA ASP A 664 -0.68 25.06 -3.09
C ASP A 664 -0.59 23.79 -2.23
N ARG A 665 -0.75 24.01 -0.93
CA ARG A 665 -0.51 23.09 0.19
C ARG A 665 -1.31 21.79 0.03
N ALA A 666 -0.68 20.67 -0.33
CA ALA A 666 -1.34 19.35 -0.38
C ALA A 666 -0.32 18.19 -0.43
N ALA A 667 -0.82 16.95 -0.55
CA ALA A 667 0.01 15.76 -0.71
C ALA A 667 0.58 15.70 -2.14
N GLU A 668 1.91 15.76 -2.24
CA GLU A 668 2.67 15.77 -3.49
C GLU A 668 3.59 14.55 -3.52
N ARG A 669 4.24 14.28 -4.66
CA ARG A 669 5.09 13.08 -4.78
C ARG A 669 6.26 13.28 -5.72
N ILE A 670 7.39 12.71 -5.32
CA ILE A 670 8.58 12.58 -6.14
C ILE A 670 8.59 11.16 -6.73
N VAL A 671 8.71 11.06 -8.05
CA VAL A 671 8.77 9.79 -8.78
C VAL A 671 10.10 9.69 -9.52
N ALA A 672 10.97 8.78 -9.10
CA ALA A 672 12.18 8.46 -9.83
C ALA A 672 12.00 7.22 -10.70
N VAL A 673 12.31 7.33 -11.97
CA VAL A 673 12.38 6.22 -12.91
C VAL A 673 13.84 5.91 -13.19
N VAL A 674 14.26 4.69 -12.89
CA VAL A 674 15.61 4.17 -13.14
C VAL A 674 15.52 3.04 -14.15
N ASN A 675 16.26 3.14 -15.24
CA ASN A 675 16.34 2.06 -16.24
C ASN A 675 17.78 1.79 -16.66
N GLU A 676 18.09 0.55 -17.03
CA GLU A 676 19.36 0.24 -17.71
C GLU A 676 19.45 1.07 -18.99
N SER A 677 20.59 1.74 -19.17
CA SER A 677 20.76 2.65 -20.29
C SER A 677 20.77 1.90 -21.62
N GLY A 678 20.03 2.46 -22.58
CA GLY A 678 20.03 2.01 -23.97
C GLY A 678 21.23 2.56 -24.76
N LYS A 679 21.08 2.63 -26.08
CA LYS A 679 22.04 3.38 -26.94
C LYS A 679 21.95 4.89 -26.73
N ASP A 680 20.76 5.37 -26.39
CA ASP A 680 20.44 6.77 -26.16
C ASP A 680 19.93 6.94 -24.72
N LEU A 681 20.13 8.13 -24.15
CA LEU A 681 19.57 8.51 -22.85
C LEU A 681 18.04 8.43 -22.92
N THR A 682 17.45 7.74 -21.96
CA THR A 682 16.00 7.68 -21.82
C THR A 682 15.51 9.00 -21.20
N ASP A 683 14.99 9.90 -22.03
CA ASP A 683 14.42 11.18 -21.61
C ASP A 683 12.90 11.06 -21.46
N LEU A 684 12.40 11.32 -20.25
CA LEU A 684 10.98 11.29 -19.91
C LEU A 684 10.31 12.67 -19.93
N SER A 685 10.94 13.70 -20.49
CA SER A 685 10.36 15.06 -20.63
C SER A 685 9.02 15.07 -21.38
N PHE A 686 8.75 14.08 -22.23
CA PHE A 686 7.44 13.94 -22.89
C PHE A 686 6.27 13.65 -21.93
N LEU A 687 6.55 13.26 -20.69
CA LEU A 687 5.54 13.07 -19.64
C LEU A 687 5.16 14.38 -18.93
N GLU A 688 5.92 15.46 -19.14
CA GLU A 688 5.60 16.76 -18.53
C GLU A 688 4.19 17.19 -18.93
N GLN A 689 3.41 17.59 -17.94
CA GLN A 689 2.04 18.03 -18.14
C GLN A 689 1.65 19.04 -17.07
N ARG A 690 0.75 19.94 -17.44
CA ARG A 690 0.12 20.84 -16.47
C ARG A 690 -0.95 20.10 -15.68
N GLY A 691 -1.06 20.43 -14.39
CA GLY A 691 -2.16 19.98 -13.55
C GLY A 691 -3.52 20.53 -13.97
N ILE A 692 -4.57 20.01 -13.35
CA ILE A 692 -5.95 20.49 -13.52
C ILE A 692 -6.02 21.92 -12.99
N VAL A 693 -6.63 22.83 -13.76
CA VAL A 693 -6.81 24.21 -13.30
C VAL A 693 -7.91 24.23 -12.24
N VAL A 694 -7.54 24.21 -10.97
CA VAL A 694 -8.49 24.45 -9.87
C VAL A 694 -8.81 25.93 -9.85
N ARG A 695 -10.10 26.28 -9.98
CA ARG A 695 -10.54 27.67 -9.83
C ARG A 695 -10.30 28.12 -8.39
N THR A 696 -9.22 28.86 -8.16
CA THR A 696 -9.04 29.73 -7.01
C THR A 696 -9.44 31.12 -7.45
N ARG A 697 -10.52 31.68 -6.87
CA ARG A 697 -10.91 33.06 -7.19
C ARG A 697 -10.00 34.01 -6.39
N GLY A 698 -8.76 34.16 -6.86
CA GLY A 698 -7.74 35.06 -6.33
C GLY A 698 -6.76 35.45 -7.44
N ALA A 699 -6.81 36.72 -7.85
CA ALA A 699 -6.06 37.36 -8.95
C ALA A 699 -6.32 36.79 -10.36
N GLU A 700 -7.10 37.54 -11.16
CA GLU A 700 -7.20 37.33 -12.60
C GLU A 700 -5.83 37.52 -13.28
N ASP A 701 -5.09 36.43 -13.52
CA ASP A 701 -3.93 36.50 -14.41
C ASP A 701 -4.37 36.19 -15.86
N THR A 702 -5.02 37.18 -16.48
CA THR A 702 -5.31 37.20 -17.93
C THR A 702 -4.06 37.56 -18.72
N SER A 703 -2.96 36.82 -18.52
CA SER A 703 -1.72 37.05 -19.24
C SER A 703 -1.73 36.33 -20.61
N LEU A 704 -1.06 36.93 -21.60
CA LEU A 704 -0.83 36.37 -22.95
C LEU A 704 -0.21 34.94 -22.90
N ILE A 705 0.41 34.58 -21.78
CA ILE A 705 0.96 33.24 -21.49
C ILE A 705 -0.17 32.22 -21.33
N GLY A 706 -1.31 32.57 -20.71
CA GLY A 706 -2.49 31.71 -20.65
C GLY A 706 -3.11 31.42 -22.02
N MET A 707 -3.04 32.36 -22.96
CA MET A 707 -3.53 32.18 -24.34
C MET A 707 -2.51 31.51 -25.28
N LEU A 708 -1.20 31.64 -25.01
CA LEU A 708 -0.15 30.89 -25.70
C LEU A 708 -0.04 29.43 -25.18
N ALA A 709 -0.54 29.16 -23.97
CA ALA A 709 -0.57 27.83 -23.35
C ALA A 709 -1.57 26.87 -24.03
N ASP A 710 -2.68 27.37 -24.59
CA ASP A 710 -3.65 26.56 -25.36
C ASP A 710 -3.10 26.06 -26.71
N LEU A 711 -2.02 26.66 -27.21
CA LEU A 711 -1.45 26.34 -28.53
C LEU A 711 -0.37 25.24 -28.50
N GLY A 712 0.08 24.82 -27.30
CA GLY A 712 1.28 23.99 -27.13
C GLY A 712 1.07 22.52 -26.77
N ALA A 713 -0.17 22.05 -26.56
CA ALA A 713 -0.46 20.69 -26.10
C ALA A 713 -0.10 19.64 -27.16
N GLY A 714 1.10 19.07 -27.02
CA GLY A 714 1.76 18.18 -27.96
C GLY A 714 0.96 16.92 -28.33
N GLN A 715 1.12 16.51 -29.58
CA GLN A 715 0.54 15.32 -30.18
C GLN A 715 0.99 14.04 -29.45
N PRO A 716 0.13 13.00 -29.36
CA PRO A 716 0.52 11.71 -28.78
C PRO A 716 1.54 10.98 -29.65
N THR A 717 2.71 10.66 -29.09
CA THR A 717 3.63 9.68 -29.69
C THR A 717 3.27 8.28 -29.20
N ARG A 718 3.08 7.35 -30.14
CA ARG A 718 2.74 5.94 -29.90
C ARG A 718 3.79 5.28 -29.00
N GLY A 719 3.37 4.77 -27.85
CA GLY A 719 4.17 3.89 -27.01
C GLY A 719 4.32 2.49 -27.62
N PRO A 720 5.49 1.84 -27.49
CA PRO A 720 5.67 0.46 -27.94
C PRO A 720 5.00 -0.52 -26.96
N ALA A 721 4.38 -1.56 -27.50
CA ALA A 721 3.92 -2.73 -26.74
C ALA A 721 5.13 -3.56 -26.31
N ALA A 722 5.21 -3.90 -25.02
CA ALA A 722 6.17 -4.88 -24.54
C ALA A 722 5.75 -6.27 -25.06
N VAL A 723 6.64 -6.95 -25.77
CA VAL A 723 6.52 -8.36 -26.12
C VAL A 723 7.41 -9.13 -25.15
N SER A 724 6.80 -9.93 -24.28
CA SER A 724 7.53 -10.79 -23.34
C SER A 724 8.15 -11.98 -24.08
N THR A 725 9.48 -12.05 -24.13
CA THR A 725 10.24 -13.26 -24.51
C THR A 725 11.49 -13.37 -23.64
N ARG A 726 11.87 -14.60 -23.28
CA ARG A 726 12.85 -14.87 -22.22
C ARG A 726 14.32 -14.75 -22.65
N ASP A 727 14.60 -14.53 -23.93
CA ASP A 727 15.93 -14.77 -24.49
C ASP A 727 16.59 -13.55 -25.16
N THR A 728 16.10 -12.34 -24.88
CA THR A 728 16.93 -11.14 -25.00
C THR A 728 17.05 -10.50 -23.63
N LYS A 729 18.26 -10.07 -23.25
CA LYS A 729 18.50 -9.29 -22.03
C LYS A 729 17.58 -8.07 -22.04
N GLN A 730 16.41 -8.17 -21.42
CA GLN A 730 15.51 -7.05 -21.27
C GLN A 730 16.23 -6.00 -20.41
N PRO A 731 16.20 -4.72 -20.81
CA PRO A 731 16.72 -3.65 -19.97
C PRO A 731 15.93 -3.65 -18.67
N ARG A 732 16.63 -3.73 -17.54
CA ARG A 732 16.01 -3.69 -16.22
C ARG A 732 15.49 -2.26 -15.96
N GLY A 733 14.36 -2.15 -15.28
CA GLY A 733 13.75 -0.90 -14.83
C GLY A 733 13.26 -0.99 -13.38
N ALA A 734 13.22 0.13 -12.69
CA ALA A 734 12.59 0.34 -11.39
C ALA A 734 11.99 1.75 -11.35
N VAL A 735 10.90 1.89 -10.61
CA VAL A 735 10.29 3.19 -10.34
C VAL A 735 10.15 3.31 -8.81
N VAL A 736 10.72 4.38 -8.25
CA VAL A 736 10.72 4.69 -6.82
C VAL A 736 9.82 5.90 -6.61
N MET A 737 8.92 5.82 -5.64
CA MET A 737 8.00 6.90 -5.30
C MET A 737 8.20 7.34 -3.85
N VAL A 738 8.24 8.65 -3.63
CA VAL A 738 8.28 9.26 -2.30
C VAL A 738 7.09 10.20 -2.17
N PRO A 739 6.07 9.86 -1.35
CA PRO A 739 5.03 10.81 -1.00
C PRO A 739 5.60 11.90 -0.10
N VAL A 740 5.12 13.13 -0.25
CA VAL A 740 5.60 14.30 0.49
C VAL A 740 4.40 15.13 0.90
N GLU A 741 4.38 15.62 2.13
CA GLU A 741 3.35 16.55 2.63
C GLU A 741 3.92 17.97 2.69
N VAL A 742 3.23 18.93 2.07
CA VAL A 742 3.68 20.32 2.00
C VAL A 742 2.96 21.20 3.04
N LEU A 743 3.70 21.80 3.98
CA LEU A 743 3.20 22.70 5.03
C LEU A 743 3.46 24.19 4.76
N GLU A 744 3.16 25.07 5.72
CA GLU A 744 3.30 26.53 5.56
C GLU A 744 4.76 27.00 5.31
N PRO A 745 4.96 28.04 4.48
CA PRO A 745 6.28 28.66 4.30
C PRO A 745 6.82 29.21 5.62
N SER A 746 8.10 28.97 5.91
CA SER A 746 8.78 29.57 7.05
C SER A 746 9.11 31.06 6.86
N GLY A 747 9.00 31.57 5.62
CA GLY A 747 9.32 32.96 5.26
C GLY A 747 10.81 33.23 5.02
N GLU A 748 11.65 32.20 4.99
CA GLU A 748 13.09 32.29 4.79
C GLU A 748 13.52 31.66 3.45
N THR A 749 14.69 32.04 2.94
CA THR A 749 15.29 31.44 1.72
C THR A 749 16.41 30.47 2.11
N PRO A 750 16.61 29.37 1.37
CA PRO A 750 17.63 28.38 1.70
C PRO A 750 19.03 28.96 1.48
N ALA A 751 20.00 28.55 2.32
CA ALA A 751 21.38 29.02 2.23
C ALA A 751 22.01 28.67 0.87
N ALA A 752 22.81 29.58 0.32
CA ALA A 752 23.34 29.48 -1.04
C ALA A 752 24.44 28.41 -1.22
N GLU A 753 25.14 28.00 -0.16
CA GLU A 753 26.21 27.00 -0.20
C GLU A 753 26.16 26.11 1.05
N ILE A 754 26.23 24.80 0.83
CA ILE A 754 26.49 23.81 1.88
C ILE A 754 27.94 23.36 1.73
N ALA A 755 28.69 23.31 2.82
CA ALA A 755 29.96 22.58 2.82
C ALA A 755 29.63 21.08 2.66
N PRO A 756 30.13 20.38 1.63
CA PRO A 756 29.82 18.96 1.45
C PRO A 756 30.24 18.22 2.71
N VAL A 757 29.27 17.57 3.37
CA VAL A 757 29.48 16.82 4.63
C VAL A 757 30.36 15.59 4.40
N ASP A 758 30.71 15.28 3.15
CA ASP A 758 31.58 14.17 2.82
C ASP A 758 32.41 14.47 1.56
N GLU A 759 33.67 14.04 1.52
CA GLU A 759 34.56 14.07 0.35
C GLU A 759 34.06 13.09 -0.76
N ARG A 760 32.77 13.12 -1.11
CA ARG A 760 32.17 12.27 -2.14
C ARG A 760 32.21 13.02 -3.46
N ALA A 761 33.22 12.75 -4.29
CA ALA A 761 33.27 13.25 -5.65
C ALA A 761 32.04 12.76 -6.43
N SER A 762 31.08 13.66 -6.72
CA SER A 762 29.99 13.39 -7.68
C SER A 762 30.59 13.29 -9.08
N VAL A 763 30.27 12.22 -9.80
CA VAL A 763 30.76 12.00 -11.18
C VAL A 763 29.64 12.22 -12.20
N GLY A 764 28.37 12.12 -11.78
CA GLY A 764 27.20 12.49 -12.56
C GLY A 764 26.67 13.89 -12.23
N SER A 765 25.97 14.50 -13.18
CA SER A 765 25.21 15.75 -12.99
C SER A 765 23.82 15.63 -13.64
N CYS A 766 22.80 16.21 -13.03
CA CYS A 766 21.50 16.38 -13.70
C CYS A 766 21.65 17.38 -14.87
N GLY A 767 21.06 17.04 -16.01
CA GLY A 767 21.04 17.87 -17.24
C GLY A 767 20.02 18.99 -17.21
#